data_AF-A0A4R5KHJ0-F1
#
_entry.id   AF-A0A4R5KHJ0-F1
#
_cell.length_a   1.000
_cell.length_b   1.000
_cell.length_c   1.000
_cell.angle_alpha   90.00
_cell.angle_beta   90.00
_cell.angle_gamma   90.00
#
_symmetry.space_group_name_H-M   'P 1'
#
loop_
_entity.id
_entity.type
_entity.pdbx_description
1 polymer ?
#
loop_
_entity_poly.entity_id
_entity_poly.type
_entity_poly.pdbx_seq_one_letter_code
_entity_poly.pdbx_strand_id
1 'polypeptide(L)'
;MLKSAFVVCLIGLVCFSLLPLSIFLDNGNAADDLHVRDGVMDLSAWNYKQHTIIKLDGEWEFYWNRLLTPGHFGQAGADKPSLTDYMEVPSQWNGKMIDGQPLPAYGAATYRMILKNLPVSGIFALKKSNVRFSSAVYANGQKLLEDGKPSMEAADYVSGNVPQIGLFPYEKGDLEIIVQVANYDYVNAGIPVSIYFGEQAAMIGLQQKSMAHELITLAILGTLAIIYMICFATAAIYRKKDYSLLFFAIICSLYAFYSGLTGERPLSLFLPGVSFELLYKARDICSIACFIVLAVFFYQLQKNIISLKFTRIVAVILGVYIILIIFLPIHSYIAYQPFIMFLYELMIIWLLLRTAMLHIRSAANERLKTFLLFMAILCINLYSIDLILFAFSLKEKLWLGQLYIVVFNIMMIFLITIRFFEAYHTINEMKNQLLQLDKIKDDFLSNTSHELKTPLNAIVSITDTLLKGVEGPVTEKQAQNLAIVMGSGKRLTYLVNELLDYSKMKHGDIALFKTSMELKTVVDSVIRIHSFLLGGKRLALVNEVSDAMPAVYADGNRLIQILHNLIGNAIKFTDRGIVSVSAAVIRGMVEVRVSDTGIGIAEPMQERIFKAFEQAEASETRSYGGTGLGLSITRKLVELHGGHIDVSSSPGQGSIFSFTLPLSNAASNPIKEQENEVTALQTETSISYPHREYPICINGEKDETILVVDDDFGNLQSMINLLKLEGYSIVAVNRGQIALEELSKNREFFLIVLDIMMPDMSGYEVLNAIRERFSPFELPVLMLTAGNRVDDMTLSLENGANDFVGKPFEAEELMARVRSLTRLKASVEHARDAEIAFLRSQIKPHFLYNALNSIAALCTDEPQQAEELTLQLSQYLRGSFDFKQLGSPTTVKHELELVEAYISIEKARFGDRLRVEYDVDANLDIRIPPLILQPLVENAIRHGVMSGLQGGTVKISIKANTDARISFAVEDDGCGMSEAKRVQLLKPDVEMKGVGLWNISQRIKLLYGKSLRIESTEGVGTKVSFDLPCA
;
A
#
# COMPACT_ATOMS: atom_id res chain seq x y z
N MET A 1 11.89 33.47 -17.56
CA MET A 1 12.85 34.29 -16.78
C MET A 1 12.31 35.70 -16.49
N LEU A 2 11.87 36.49 -17.49
CA LEU A 2 11.36 37.86 -17.28
C LEU A 2 10.26 37.99 -16.21
N LYS A 3 9.24 37.11 -16.22
CA LYS A 3 8.16 37.13 -15.22
C LYS A 3 8.67 36.96 -13.78
N SER A 4 9.60 36.04 -13.53
CA SER A 4 10.20 35.83 -12.20
C SER A 4 11.07 37.00 -11.76
N ALA A 5 11.84 37.59 -12.68
CA ALA A 5 12.63 38.78 -12.37
C ALA A 5 11.72 39.97 -12.00
N PHE A 6 10.63 40.18 -12.74
CA PHE A 6 9.64 41.21 -12.42
C PHE A 6 9.01 41.01 -11.03
N VAL A 7 8.59 39.78 -10.70
CA VAL A 7 8.02 39.46 -9.38
C VAL A 7 9.01 39.73 -8.25
N VAL A 8 10.27 39.29 -8.39
CA VAL A 8 11.33 39.55 -7.41
C VAL A 8 11.56 41.06 -7.21
N CYS A 9 11.65 41.83 -8.29
CA CYS A 9 11.85 43.28 -8.20
C CYS A 9 10.64 43.99 -7.58
N LEU A 10 9.41 43.60 -7.95
CA LEU A 10 8.19 44.20 -7.42
C LEU A 10 8.05 43.95 -5.91
N ILE A 11 8.25 42.69 -5.48
CA ILE A 11 8.18 42.34 -4.06
C ILE A 11 9.27 43.06 -3.27
N GLY A 12 10.50 43.09 -3.79
CA GLY A 12 11.59 43.84 -3.18
C GLY A 12 11.18 45.31 -3.00
N LEU A 13 10.75 45.98 -4.08
CA LEU A 13 10.36 47.39 -4.05
C LEU A 13 9.25 47.67 -3.03
N VAL A 14 8.20 46.84 -3.01
CA VAL A 14 7.10 46.98 -2.03
C VAL A 14 7.61 46.80 -0.61
N CYS A 15 8.35 45.73 -0.31
CA CYS A 15 8.79 45.45 1.05
C CYS A 15 9.81 46.49 1.56
N PHE A 16 10.74 46.96 0.72
CA PHE A 16 11.66 48.03 1.11
C PHE A 16 10.95 49.38 1.30
N SER A 17 9.86 49.66 0.56
CA SER A 17 9.08 50.90 0.73
C SER A 17 8.35 51.00 2.08
N LEU A 18 8.16 49.87 2.78
CA LEU A 18 7.52 49.85 4.10
C LEU A 18 8.43 50.41 5.20
N LEU A 19 9.76 50.38 5.03
CA LEU A 19 10.71 50.92 6.00
C LEU A 19 10.52 52.43 6.21
N PRO A 20 10.59 53.30 5.18
CA PRO A 20 10.36 54.74 5.35
C PRO A 20 8.93 55.05 5.80
N LEU A 21 7.93 54.26 5.36
CA LEU A 21 6.56 54.40 5.85
C LEU A 21 6.46 54.13 7.35
N SER A 22 7.20 53.15 7.87
CA SER A 22 7.20 52.85 9.31
C SER A 22 7.84 53.95 10.14
N ILE A 23 8.88 54.62 9.63
CA ILE A 23 9.47 55.80 10.27
C ILE A 23 8.44 56.93 10.32
N PHE A 24 7.73 57.17 9.21
CA PHE A 24 6.68 58.18 9.15
C PHE A 24 5.54 57.90 10.14
N LEU A 25 5.08 56.66 10.24
CA LEU A 25 4.03 56.24 11.17
C LEU A 25 4.45 56.33 12.65
N ASP A 26 5.73 56.09 12.95
CA ASP A 26 6.27 56.25 14.31
C ASP A 26 6.30 57.73 14.72
N ASN A 27 6.53 58.63 13.77
CA ASN A 27 6.59 60.08 13.99
C ASN A 27 5.20 60.77 13.93
N GLY A 28 4.25 60.23 13.17
CA GLY A 28 2.97 60.88 12.82
C GLY A 28 1.87 60.95 13.89
N ASN A 29 2.19 60.87 15.18
CA ASN A 29 1.20 60.93 16.28
C ASN A 29 1.49 61.99 17.35
N ALA A 30 2.48 62.87 17.15
CA ALA A 30 2.68 64.00 18.04
C ALA A 30 1.72 65.14 17.62
N ALA A 31 0.98 65.70 18.58
CA ALA A 31 0.26 66.95 18.36
C ALA A 31 1.29 68.03 17.98
N ASP A 32 1.29 68.45 16.71
CA ASP A 32 2.30 69.31 16.05
C ASP A 32 2.53 70.72 16.67
N ASP A 33 1.99 71.03 17.86
CA ASP A 33 2.08 72.36 18.48
C ASP A 33 2.76 72.39 19.87
N LEU A 34 3.09 71.27 20.50
CA LEU A 34 3.71 71.25 21.85
C LEU A 34 5.22 70.94 21.78
N HIS A 35 6.03 71.99 21.80
CA HIS A 35 7.50 71.90 21.81
C HIS A 35 8.11 72.71 22.95
N VAL A 36 9.24 72.23 23.49
CA VAL A 36 10.07 72.99 24.42
C VAL A 36 10.82 74.06 23.64
N ARG A 37 10.72 75.32 24.08
CA ARG A 37 11.48 76.46 23.54
C ARG A 37 12.12 77.21 24.69
N ASP A 38 13.40 77.51 24.58
CA ASP A 38 14.17 78.17 25.64
C ASP A 38 14.02 77.48 27.02
N GLY A 39 13.97 76.14 27.05
CA GLY A 39 13.80 75.36 28.28
C GLY A 39 12.39 75.38 28.87
N VAL A 40 11.38 75.93 28.19
CA VAL A 40 10.00 76.01 28.68
C VAL A 40 9.03 75.41 27.67
N MET A 41 8.06 74.63 28.14
CA MET A 41 6.91 74.20 27.34
C MET A 41 5.62 74.65 28.02
N ASP A 42 4.78 75.37 27.26
CA ASP A 42 3.48 75.87 27.72
C ASP A 42 2.38 74.88 27.34
N LEU A 43 1.69 74.33 28.34
CA LEU A 43 0.65 73.33 28.18
C LEU A 43 -0.77 73.92 28.14
N SER A 44 -0.91 75.25 28.01
CA SER A 44 -2.23 75.91 27.90
C SER A 44 -3.06 75.42 26.71
N ALA A 45 -2.40 75.07 25.60
CA ALA A 45 -3.04 74.53 24.39
C ALA A 45 -3.23 73.00 24.42
N TRP A 46 -2.77 72.34 25.48
CA TRP A 46 -2.81 70.88 25.56
C TRP A 46 -4.22 70.36 25.85
N ASN A 47 -4.85 69.73 24.85
CA ASN A 47 -6.12 69.03 25.04
C ASN A 47 -5.89 67.65 25.68
N TYR A 48 -5.70 67.67 27.00
CA TYR A 48 -5.48 66.49 27.85
C TYR A 48 -6.51 65.36 27.66
N LYS A 49 -7.78 65.68 27.37
CA LYS A 49 -8.82 64.65 27.19
C LYS A 49 -8.69 63.86 25.88
N GLN A 50 -8.07 64.45 24.86
CA GLN A 50 -7.85 63.80 23.56
C GLN A 50 -6.44 63.17 23.47
N HIS A 51 -5.43 63.82 24.06
CA HIS A 51 -4.05 63.36 24.03
C HIS A 51 -3.52 63.24 25.45
N THR A 52 -3.62 62.05 26.05
CA THR A 52 -3.25 61.80 27.45
C THR A 52 -1.74 61.66 27.68
N ILE A 53 -0.95 61.61 26.59
CA ILE A 53 0.51 61.47 26.60
C ILE A 53 1.10 62.49 25.62
N ILE A 54 2.17 63.17 26.03
CA ILE A 54 2.94 64.11 25.21
C ILE A 54 4.43 63.75 25.24
N LYS A 55 5.15 64.17 24.20
CA LYS A 55 6.62 64.13 24.14
C LYS A 55 7.18 65.45 24.65
N LEU A 56 8.27 65.39 25.41
CA LEU A 56 8.96 66.58 25.91
C LEU A 56 10.07 67.03 24.95
N ASP A 57 9.72 67.15 23.67
CA ASP A 57 10.67 67.38 22.59
C ASP A 57 10.90 68.88 22.35
N GLY A 58 12.14 69.29 22.07
CA GLY A 58 12.52 70.67 21.80
C GLY A 58 13.80 71.09 22.53
N GLU A 59 13.98 72.39 22.73
CA GLU A 59 15.20 72.98 23.28
C GLU A 59 15.19 73.02 24.81
N TRP A 60 16.01 72.19 25.45
CA TRP A 60 16.19 72.15 26.90
C TRP A 60 17.40 72.99 27.33
N GLU A 61 17.35 73.58 28.53
CA GLU A 61 18.54 74.19 29.13
C GLU A 61 19.63 73.11 29.31
N PHE A 62 20.84 73.36 28.83
CA PHE A 62 21.94 72.41 28.85
C PHE A 62 23.13 72.96 29.63
N TYR A 63 23.61 72.17 30.59
CA TYR A 63 24.74 72.48 31.46
C TYR A 63 25.81 71.42 31.27
N TRP A 64 26.83 71.75 30.46
CA TRP A 64 27.92 70.83 30.15
C TRP A 64 28.89 70.68 31.32
N ASN A 65 29.41 69.47 31.52
CA ASN A 65 30.42 69.14 32.54
C ASN A 65 29.96 69.50 33.98
N ARG A 66 28.65 69.39 34.23
CA ARG A 66 28.04 69.66 35.54
C ARG A 66 26.87 68.71 35.79
N LEU A 67 26.84 68.10 36.97
CA LEU A 67 25.69 67.32 37.48
C LEU A 67 24.97 68.14 38.56
N LEU A 68 23.94 68.88 38.15
CA LEU A 68 23.20 69.81 39.00
C LEU A 68 21.94 69.13 39.55
N THR A 69 21.62 69.38 40.82
CA THR A 69 20.39 68.92 41.48
C THR A 69 19.42 70.09 41.63
N PRO A 70 18.13 69.84 41.94
CA PRO A 70 17.14 70.93 42.10
C PRO A 70 17.57 72.02 43.09
N GLY A 71 18.31 71.66 44.15
CA GLY A 71 18.81 72.61 45.14
C GLY A 71 19.78 73.66 44.60
N HIS A 72 20.50 73.39 43.52
CA HIS A 72 21.41 74.35 42.89
C HIS A 72 20.65 75.45 42.13
N PHE A 73 19.46 75.16 41.60
CA PHE A 73 18.67 76.13 40.83
C PHE A 73 17.85 77.08 41.70
N GLY A 74 17.64 76.75 42.98
CA GLY A 74 16.97 77.59 43.97
C GLY A 74 17.85 78.69 44.58
N GLN A 75 19.14 78.73 44.24
CA GLN A 75 20.10 79.73 44.74
C GLN A 75 20.00 81.04 43.95
N ALA A 76 20.12 82.20 44.62
CA ALA A 76 20.01 83.52 44.00
C ALA A 76 21.38 84.21 43.87
N GLY A 77 21.56 85.04 42.83
CA GLY A 77 22.80 85.81 42.62
C GLY A 77 23.91 85.02 41.91
N ALA A 78 25.16 85.19 42.35
CA ALA A 78 26.35 84.60 41.73
C ALA A 78 26.44 83.06 41.85
N ASP A 79 25.65 82.46 42.75
CA ASP A 79 25.63 81.01 42.99
C ASP A 79 24.66 80.26 42.04
N LYS A 80 23.86 80.97 41.24
CA LYS A 80 22.99 80.34 40.24
C LYS A 80 23.85 79.73 39.11
N PRO A 81 23.61 78.47 38.71
CA PRO A 81 24.36 77.85 37.62
C PRO A 81 24.25 78.65 36.32
N SER A 82 25.39 78.96 35.71
CA SER A 82 25.46 79.57 34.38
C SER A 82 25.02 78.58 33.30
N LEU A 83 24.02 78.95 32.50
CA LEU A 83 23.59 78.18 31.33
C LEU A 83 24.76 78.03 30.36
N THR A 84 25.02 76.80 29.88
CA THR A 84 26.05 76.58 28.85
C THR A 84 25.48 76.87 27.48
N ASP A 85 24.34 76.25 27.14
CA ASP A 85 23.65 76.42 25.85
C ASP A 85 22.23 75.80 25.95
N TYR A 86 21.46 75.82 24.87
CA TYR A 86 20.23 75.02 24.73
C TYR A 86 20.48 73.78 23.89
N MET A 87 20.03 72.61 24.34
CA MET A 87 20.19 71.35 23.63
C MET A 87 18.84 70.84 23.15
N GLU A 88 18.76 70.49 21.87
CA GLU A 88 17.58 69.82 21.32
C GLU A 88 17.45 68.43 21.96
N VAL A 89 16.25 68.05 22.40
CA VAL A 89 15.92 66.72 22.90
C VAL A 89 14.73 66.23 22.08
N PRO A 90 14.79 65.03 21.46
CA PRO A 90 15.91 64.09 21.48
C PRO A 90 17.09 64.52 20.61
N SER A 91 18.31 64.40 21.12
CA SER A 91 19.54 64.52 20.34
C SER A 91 20.73 63.85 21.02
N GLN A 92 21.85 63.77 20.30
CA GLN A 92 23.14 63.40 20.86
C GLN A 92 23.99 64.66 21.02
N TRP A 93 24.72 64.78 22.13
CA TRP A 93 25.60 65.95 22.32
C TRP A 93 26.92 65.83 21.54
N ASN A 94 27.28 64.62 21.10
CA ASN A 94 28.49 64.33 20.34
C ASN A 94 28.65 65.28 19.14
N GLY A 95 29.77 66.01 19.09
CA GLY A 95 30.06 66.89 17.95
C GLY A 95 29.26 68.20 17.93
N LYS A 96 28.37 68.45 18.91
CA LYS A 96 27.77 69.77 19.08
C LYS A 96 28.87 70.78 19.41
N MET A 97 28.85 71.93 18.74
CA MET A 97 29.82 72.99 18.97
C MET A 97 29.40 73.85 20.17
N ILE A 98 30.21 73.87 21.23
CA ILE A 98 30.06 74.80 22.36
C ILE A 98 31.38 75.55 22.51
N ASP A 99 31.32 76.88 22.59
CA ASP A 99 32.51 77.76 22.67
C ASP A 99 33.58 77.49 21.58
N GLY A 100 33.13 77.08 20.38
CA GLY A 100 34.02 76.78 19.25
C GLY A 100 34.72 75.41 19.32
N GLN A 101 34.41 74.56 20.30
CA GLN A 101 34.90 73.17 20.36
C GLN A 101 33.76 72.16 20.24
N PRO A 102 33.97 71.05 19.50
CA PRO A 102 32.99 69.97 19.44
C PRO A 102 32.99 69.20 20.77
N LEU A 103 31.81 68.96 21.33
CA LEU A 103 31.67 68.18 22.54
C LEU A 103 32.10 66.71 22.32
N PRO A 104 32.85 66.13 23.28
CA PRO A 104 33.27 64.73 23.22
C PRO A 104 32.09 63.77 23.47
N ALA A 105 32.27 62.51 23.08
CA ALA A 105 31.34 61.42 23.39
C ALA A 105 31.22 61.14 24.89
N TYR A 106 32.32 61.33 25.62
CA TYR A 106 32.44 60.99 27.03
C TYR A 106 32.35 62.23 27.90
N GLY A 107 31.58 62.14 28.97
CA GLY A 107 31.36 63.25 29.89
C GLY A 107 30.00 63.17 30.57
N ALA A 108 29.69 64.23 31.31
CA ALA A 108 28.46 64.35 32.06
C ALA A 108 27.84 65.74 31.85
N ALA A 109 26.51 65.79 31.85
CA ALA A 109 25.75 67.02 31.64
C ALA A 109 24.42 66.98 32.40
N THR A 110 23.86 68.16 32.62
CA THR A 110 22.50 68.32 33.16
C THR A 110 21.61 69.00 32.14
N TYR A 111 20.43 68.45 31.93
CA TYR A 111 19.35 69.01 31.15
C TYR A 111 18.26 69.52 32.08
N ARG A 112 17.67 70.68 31.79
CA ARG A 112 16.59 71.25 32.58
C ARG A 112 15.50 71.82 31.68
N MET A 113 14.25 71.61 32.07
CA MET A 113 13.10 72.28 31.47
C MET A 113 12.01 72.55 32.50
N ILE A 114 11.07 73.43 32.14
CA ILE A 114 9.93 73.82 32.96
C ILE A 114 8.64 73.65 32.16
N LEU A 115 7.70 72.88 32.69
CA LEU A 115 6.34 72.77 32.18
C LEU A 115 5.46 73.81 32.87
N LYS A 116 4.81 74.67 32.07
CA LYS A 116 3.90 75.71 32.58
C LYS A 116 2.45 75.40 32.25
N ASN A 117 1.55 75.96 33.05
CA ASN A 117 0.09 75.94 32.83
C ASN A 117 -0.50 74.53 32.73
N LEU A 118 -0.06 73.59 33.58
CA LEU A 118 -0.63 72.25 33.60
C LEU A 118 -2.11 72.29 34.04
N PRO A 119 -3.06 71.81 33.22
CA PRO A 119 -4.49 72.11 33.38
C PRO A 119 -5.19 71.35 34.52
N VAL A 120 -4.56 70.30 35.08
CA VAL A 120 -5.19 69.39 36.05
C VAL A 120 -4.17 68.98 37.13
N SER A 121 -4.65 68.83 38.38
CA SER A 121 -3.90 68.22 39.48
C SER A 121 -4.10 66.70 39.51
N GLY A 122 -3.08 65.94 39.88
CA GLY A 122 -3.15 64.48 39.87
C GLY A 122 -1.79 63.80 39.98
N ILE A 123 -1.76 62.49 39.73
CA ILE A 123 -0.51 61.72 39.66
C ILE A 123 -0.10 61.63 38.18
N PHE A 124 1.06 62.20 37.89
CA PHE A 124 1.66 62.15 36.56
C PHE A 124 2.85 61.19 36.55
N ALA A 125 3.28 60.84 35.34
CA ALA A 125 4.35 59.92 35.12
C ALA A 125 5.32 60.47 34.06
N LEU A 126 6.61 60.30 34.31
CA LEU A 126 7.68 60.51 33.32
C LEU A 126 8.24 59.16 32.90
N LYS A 127 8.21 58.86 31.60
CA LYS A 127 8.87 57.68 31.04
C LYS A 127 10.22 58.08 30.46
N LYS A 128 11.26 57.59 31.12
CA LYS A 128 12.63 57.57 30.60
C LYS A 128 12.77 56.35 29.69
N SER A 129 12.82 56.56 28.38
CA SER A 129 12.97 55.48 27.40
C SER A 129 14.44 55.10 27.18
N ASN A 130 15.26 56.05 26.75
CA ASN A 130 16.69 55.83 26.51
C ASN A 130 17.47 57.10 26.80
N VAL A 131 18.26 57.08 27.86
CA VAL A 131 19.23 58.13 28.19
C VAL A 131 20.56 57.42 28.31
N ARG A 132 21.54 57.84 27.52
CA ARG A 132 22.72 57.02 27.26
C ARG A 132 23.52 56.76 28.53
N PHE A 133 23.54 55.48 28.90
CA PHE A 133 24.55 54.82 29.73
C PHE A 133 24.70 55.27 31.19
N SER A 134 24.09 56.36 31.66
CA SER A 134 23.68 56.54 33.06
C SER A 134 22.84 57.80 33.21
N SER A 135 21.82 57.78 34.07
CA SER A 135 20.96 58.94 34.25
C SER A 135 20.27 59.02 35.61
N ALA A 136 20.01 60.23 36.08
CA ALA A 136 19.07 60.49 37.17
C ALA A 136 18.04 61.54 36.74
N VAL A 137 16.76 61.28 37.02
CA VAL A 137 15.65 62.17 36.66
C VAL A 137 15.02 62.72 37.92
N TYR A 138 14.86 64.04 37.97
CA TYR A 138 14.21 64.76 39.05
C TYR A 138 12.98 65.47 38.50
N ALA A 139 11.91 65.48 39.28
CA ALA A 139 10.75 66.32 39.00
C ALA A 139 10.31 67.03 40.29
N ASN A 140 10.06 68.33 40.18
CA ASN A 140 9.58 69.17 41.27
C ASN A 140 10.39 69.01 42.58
N GLY A 141 11.72 69.01 42.48
CA GLY A 141 12.63 68.88 43.62
C GLY A 141 12.90 67.46 44.11
N GLN A 142 12.15 66.45 43.66
CA GLN A 142 12.31 65.06 44.09
C GLN A 142 13.04 64.22 43.03
N LYS A 143 13.93 63.31 43.47
CA LYS A 143 14.58 62.34 42.59
C LYS A 143 13.59 61.21 42.28
N LEU A 144 13.14 61.12 41.03
CA LEU A 144 12.15 60.13 40.59
C LEU A 144 12.78 58.80 40.18
N LEU A 145 13.85 58.87 39.41
CA LEU A 145 14.50 57.72 38.78
C LEU A 145 16.01 57.86 38.87
N GLU A 146 16.68 56.74 39.09
CA GLU A 146 18.13 56.63 38.97
C GLU A 146 18.43 55.30 38.27
N ASP A 147 19.18 55.37 37.17
CA ASP A 147 19.55 54.22 36.37
C ASP A 147 21.06 54.25 36.12
N GLY A 148 21.73 53.26 36.72
CA GLY A 148 23.15 53.36 36.99
C GLY A 148 23.45 54.39 38.09
N LYS A 149 24.62 55.02 38.03
CA LYS A 149 25.02 56.10 38.95
C LYS A 149 25.76 57.16 38.14
N PRO A 150 25.12 58.28 37.77
CA PRO A 150 25.79 59.33 37.01
C PRO A 150 26.81 60.01 37.93
N SER A 151 28.04 60.17 37.43
CA SER A 151 29.14 60.79 38.15
C SER A 151 29.97 61.65 37.18
N MET A 152 30.64 62.66 37.74
CA MET A 152 31.66 63.44 37.02
C MET A 152 32.99 62.69 36.92
N GLU A 153 33.21 61.72 37.80
CA GLU A 153 34.41 60.89 37.84
C GLU A 153 34.09 59.48 37.32
N ALA A 154 34.92 59.01 36.38
CA ALA A 154 34.74 57.68 35.77
C ALA A 154 34.84 56.52 36.78
N ALA A 155 35.54 56.71 37.91
CA ALA A 155 35.68 55.68 38.94
C ALA A 155 34.39 55.44 39.75
N ASP A 156 33.57 56.48 39.94
CA ASP A 156 32.32 56.44 40.70
C ASP A 156 31.08 56.21 39.83
N TYR A 157 31.28 56.20 38.51
CA TYR A 157 30.26 56.02 37.49
C TYR A 157 29.82 54.56 37.40
N VAL A 158 28.50 54.34 37.34
CA VAL A 158 27.93 53.01 37.08
C VAL A 158 26.98 53.09 35.90
N SER A 159 27.16 52.17 34.96
CA SER A 159 26.44 52.18 33.71
C SER A 159 25.01 51.65 33.86
N GLY A 160 24.04 52.35 33.26
CA GLY A 160 22.63 51.98 33.29
C GLY A 160 21.87 52.60 32.12
N ASN A 161 20.97 51.84 31.51
CA ASN A 161 20.11 52.36 30.43
C ASN A 161 18.82 51.54 30.25
N VAL A 162 18.17 51.17 31.35
CA VAL A 162 16.89 50.46 31.37
C VAL A 162 15.74 51.47 31.24
N PRO A 163 14.75 51.23 30.37
CA PRO A 163 13.53 52.04 30.33
C PRO A 163 12.75 51.98 31.64
N GLN A 164 12.36 53.14 32.18
CA GLN A 164 11.70 53.24 33.49
C GLN A 164 10.61 54.32 33.48
N ILE A 165 9.62 54.15 34.36
CA ILE A 165 8.57 55.14 34.62
C ILE A 165 8.68 55.62 36.07
N GLY A 166 8.76 56.93 36.26
CA GLY A 166 8.72 57.58 37.57
C GLY A 166 7.38 58.26 37.78
N LEU A 167 6.69 57.92 38.87
CA LEU A 167 5.40 58.52 39.25
C LEU A 167 5.62 59.62 40.27
N PHE A 168 4.87 60.71 40.16
CA PHE A 168 4.89 61.79 41.14
C PHE A 168 3.55 62.54 41.21
N PRO A 169 3.16 63.03 42.40
CA PRO A 169 1.99 63.89 42.54
C PRO A 169 2.31 65.31 42.07
N TYR A 170 1.32 65.95 41.45
CA TYR A 170 1.34 67.37 41.11
C TYR A 170 0.01 68.03 41.50
N GLU A 171 0.08 69.17 42.18
CA GLU A 171 -1.09 69.92 42.62
C GLU A 171 -1.28 71.21 41.82
N LYS A 172 -0.29 72.11 41.82
CA LYS A 172 -0.36 73.40 41.12
C LYS A 172 1.03 74.04 41.00
N GLY A 173 1.27 74.78 39.92
CA GLY A 173 2.48 75.60 39.72
C GLY A 173 3.27 75.18 38.49
N ASP A 174 4.48 75.69 38.37
CA ASP A 174 5.39 75.27 37.31
C ASP A 174 6.03 73.93 37.71
N LEU A 175 6.09 72.98 36.77
CA LEU A 175 6.70 71.68 36.98
C LEU A 175 8.12 71.67 36.38
N GLU A 176 9.12 71.67 37.26
CA GLU A 176 10.53 71.56 36.86
C GLU A 176 10.92 70.10 36.64
N ILE A 177 11.60 69.83 35.52
CA ILE A 177 12.18 68.52 35.19
C ILE A 177 13.68 68.70 34.97
N ILE A 178 14.48 67.92 35.68
CA ILE A 178 15.95 67.90 35.53
C ILE A 178 16.38 66.48 35.20
N VAL A 179 17.22 66.34 34.17
CA VAL A 179 17.81 65.05 33.76
C VAL A 179 19.32 65.17 33.80
N GLN A 180 19.93 64.44 34.73
CA GLN A 180 21.37 64.23 34.78
C GLN A 180 21.75 63.07 33.85
N VAL A 181 22.81 63.24 33.07
CA VAL A 181 23.31 62.23 32.13
C VAL A 181 24.81 62.12 32.25
N ALA A 182 25.34 60.90 32.32
CA ALA A 182 26.77 60.65 32.27
C ALA A 182 27.07 59.44 31.36
N ASN A 183 28.11 59.54 30.55
CA ASN A 183 28.52 58.47 29.65
C ASN A 183 30.04 58.35 29.58
N TYR A 184 30.58 57.19 29.93
CA TYR A 184 32.00 56.84 29.77
C TYR A 184 32.21 55.53 28.99
N ASP A 185 31.12 54.86 28.60
CA ASP A 185 31.16 53.51 28.02
C ASP A 185 30.75 53.43 26.56
N TYR A 186 29.98 54.40 26.06
CA TYR A 186 29.40 54.31 24.72
C TYR A 186 29.84 55.44 23.81
N VAL A 187 29.88 55.17 22.51
CA VAL A 187 30.31 56.16 21.51
C VAL A 187 29.34 57.31 21.32
N ASN A 188 28.06 57.15 21.69
CA ASN A 188 27.02 58.18 21.56
C ASN A 188 26.42 58.53 22.93
N ALA A 189 26.18 59.80 23.18
CA ALA A 189 25.76 60.29 24.49
C ALA A 189 24.62 61.30 24.41
N GLY A 190 24.04 61.66 25.56
CA GLY A 190 22.86 62.51 25.64
C GLY A 190 21.54 61.75 25.70
N ILE A 191 20.47 62.40 25.25
CA ILE A 191 19.08 61.93 25.29
C ILE A 191 18.62 61.70 23.85
N PRO A 192 18.97 60.58 23.21
CA PRO A 192 18.72 60.32 21.79
C PRO A 192 17.27 59.94 21.46
N VAL A 193 16.41 59.76 22.47
CA VAL A 193 15.01 59.35 22.32
C VAL A 193 14.16 60.19 23.27
N SER A 194 12.98 60.59 22.83
CA SER A 194 12.04 61.43 23.57
C SER A 194 11.74 60.90 24.97
N ILE A 195 11.57 61.84 25.90
CA ILE A 195 11.01 61.59 27.23
C ILE A 195 9.50 61.84 27.13
N TYR A 196 8.70 60.90 27.64
CA TYR A 196 7.25 61.01 27.58
C TYR A 196 6.69 61.44 28.94
N PHE A 197 5.68 62.31 28.90
CA PHE A 197 4.97 62.81 30.06
C PHE A 197 3.46 62.59 29.88
N GLY A 198 2.77 62.20 30.93
CA GLY A 198 1.33 62.00 30.88
C GLY A 198 0.72 61.54 32.20
N GLU A 199 -0.58 61.28 32.18
CA GLU A 199 -1.31 60.74 33.34
C GLU A 199 -0.83 59.33 33.69
N GLN A 200 -0.81 58.99 34.99
CA GLN A 200 -0.43 57.67 35.50
C GLN A 200 -1.06 56.50 34.71
N ALA A 201 -2.38 56.50 34.52
CA ALA A 201 -3.09 55.37 33.88
C ALA A 201 -2.68 55.19 32.41
N ALA A 202 -2.58 56.29 31.65
CA ALA A 202 -2.18 56.26 30.26
C ALA A 202 -0.72 55.79 30.10
N MET A 203 0.16 56.27 30.97
CA MET A 203 1.59 55.96 30.93
C MET A 203 1.90 54.51 31.34
N ILE A 204 1.23 54.00 32.37
CA ILE A 204 1.29 52.56 32.72
C ILE A 204 0.76 51.71 31.56
N GLY A 205 -0.37 52.11 30.95
CA GLY A 205 -0.92 51.43 29.78
C GLY A 205 0.06 51.38 28.59
N LEU A 206 0.76 52.49 28.31
CA LEU A 206 1.80 52.56 27.29
C LEU A 206 2.97 51.60 27.59
N GLN A 207 3.46 51.57 28.83
CA GLN A 207 4.54 50.67 29.23
C GLN A 207 4.10 49.20 29.15
N GLN A 208 2.93 48.87 29.66
CA GLN A 208 2.38 47.52 29.61
C GLN A 208 2.20 47.04 28.17
N LYS A 209 1.68 47.90 27.28
CA LYS A 209 1.53 47.57 25.86
C LYS A 209 2.89 47.32 25.18
N SER A 210 3.86 48.20 25.41
CA SER A 210 5.23 48.05 24.87
C SER A 210 5.90 46.77 25.37
N MET A 211 5.84 46.52 26.69
CA MET A 211 6.37 45.32 27.33
C MET A 211 5.68 44.04 26.83
N ALA A 212 4.35 44.07 26.66
CA ALA A 212 3.59 42.94 26.14
C ALA A 212 4.02 42.56 24.72
N HIS A 213 4.26 43.53 23.84
CA HIS A 213 4.76 43.23 22.49
C HIS A 213 6.10 42.49 22.53
N GLU A 214 7.08 42.95 23.31
CA GLU A 214 8.38 42.29 23.44
C GLU A 214 8.27 40.89 24.07
N LEU A 215 7.42 40.73 25.11
CA LEU A 215 7.17 39.43 25.74
C LEU A 215 6.48 38.44 24.79
N ILE A 216 5.54 38.90 23.97
CA ILE A 216 4.88 38.07 22.96
C ILE A 216 5.91 37.59 21.93
N THR A 217 6.76 38.48 21.42
CA THR A 217 7.82 38.09 20.48
C THR A 217 8.80 37.10 21.11
N LEU A 218 9.23 37.34 22.36
CA LEU A 218 10.08 36.43 23.12
C LEU A 218 9.41 35.05 23.27
N ALA A 219 8.12 35.00 23.62
CA ALA A 219 7.37 33.76 23.79
C ALA A 219 7.20 32.99 22.45
N ILE A 220 6.91 33.68 21.35
CA ILE A 220 6.78 33.07 20.02
C ILE A 220 8.11 32.45 19.60
N LEU A 221 9.21 33.20 19.66
CA LEU A 221 10.53 32.71 19.25
C LEU A 221 11.04 31.60 20.17
N GLY A 222 10.83 31.73 21.49
CA GLY A 222 11.16 30.68 22.45
C GLY A 222 10.38 29.39 22.23
N THR A 223 9.08 29.49 21.94
CA THR A 223 8.24 28.33 21.62
C THR A 223 8.70 27.66 20.33
N LEU A 224 8.98 28.44 19.28
CA LEU A 224 9.53 27.91 18.03
C LEU A 224 10.89 27.22 18.24
N ALA A 225 11.76 27.80 19.08
CA ALA A 225 13.04 27.18 19.42
C ALA A 225 12.85 25.81 20.08
N ILE A 226 11.93 25.71 21.05
CA ILE A 226 11.60 24.44 21.71
C ILE A 226 11.01 23.43 20.71
N ILE A 227 10.09 23.85 19.84
CA ILE A 227 9.51 22.98 18.80
C ILE A 227 10.62 22.43 17.90
N TYR A 228 11.50 23.28 17.38
CA TYR A 228 12.62 22.84 16.54
C TYR A 228 13.59 21.92 17.28
N MET A 229 13.87 22.16 18.57
CA MET A 229 14.67 21.26 19.40
C MET A 229 14.00 19.90 19.57
N ILE A 230 12.69 19.85 19.82
CA ILE A 230 11.93 18.60 19.93
C ILE A 230 11.95 17.85 18.60
N CYS A 231 11.72 18.54 17.48
CA CYS A 231 11.80 17.94 16.15
C CYS A 231 13.21 17.39 15.87
N PHE A 232 14.26 18.12 16.23
CA PHE A 232 15.65 17.65 16.08
C PHE A 232 15.95 16.44 16.96
N ALA A 233 15.56 16.48 18.25
CA ALA A 233 15.76 15.37 19.17
C ALA A 233 15.02 14.11 18.70
N THR A 234 13.78 14.27 18.23
CA THR A 234 12.99 13.19 17.64
C THR A 234 13.69 12.63 16.40
N ALA A 235 14.11 13.48 15.46
CA ALA A 235 14.84 13.04 14.27
C ALA A 235 16.16 12.32 14.63
N ALA A 236 16.87 12.78 15.66
CA ALA A 236 18.09 12.16 16.16
C ALA A 236 17.84 10.77 16.79
N ILE A 237 16.73 10.59 17.51
CA ILE A 237 16.31 9.27 18.05
C ILE A 237 16.12 8.26 16.91
N TYR A 238 15.49 8.68 15.80
CA TYR A 238 15.33 7.87 14.60
C TYR A 238 16.59 7.79 13.71
N ARG A 239 17.79 8.12 14.26
CA ARG A 239 19.10 8.11 13.57
C ARG A 239 19.17 8.96 12.29
N LYS A 240 18.24 9.91 12.10
CA LYS A 240 18.26 10.91 11.03
C LYS A 240 18.60 12.28 11.59
N LYS A 241 19.89 12.56 11.77
CA LYS A 241 20.36 13.86 12.27
C LYS A 241 20.25 14.93 11.18
N ASP A 242 19.09 15.58 11.07
CA ASP A 242 18.95 16.81 10.28
C ASP A 242 19.36 18.02 11.11
N TYR A 243 20.63 18.40 10.99
CA TYR A 243 21.19 19.55 11.71
C TYR A 243 20.54 20.88 11.32
N SER A 244 19.80 20.96 10.21
CA SER A 244 19.04 22.16 9.83
C SER A 244 18.08 22.57 10.95
N LEU A 245 17.40 21.59 11.57
CA LEU A 245 16.45 21.81 12.67
C LEU A 245 17.15 22.34 13.92
N LEU A 246 18.33 21.81 14.24
CA LEU A 246 19.14 22.29 15.36
C LEU A 246 19.58 23.75 15.15
N PHE A 247 20.00 24.12 13.94
CA PHE A 247 20.36 25.50 13.65
C PHE A 247 19.17 26.45 13.79
N PHE A 248 17.95 26.06 13.40
CA PHE A 248 16.76 26.87 13.62
C PHE A 248 16.45 27.07 15.10
N ALA A 249 16.52 26.00 15.89
CA ALA A 249 16.38 26.11 17.33
C ALA A 249 17.37 27.12 17.94
N ILE A 250 18.65 27.05 17.52
CA ILE A 250 19.69 27.96 17.99
C ILE A 250 19.42 29.40 17.52
N ILE A 251 19.07 29.61 16.25
CA ILE A 251 18.75 30.93 15.70
C ILE A 251 17.56 31.55 16.44
N CYS A 252 16.47 30.80 16.62
CA CYS A 252 15.30 31.27 17.36
C CYS A 252 15.63 31.59 18.82
N SER A 253 16.45 30.77 19.47
CA SER A 253 16.89 31.01 20.86
C SER A 253 17.74 32.27 20.98
N LEU A 254 18.70 32.46 20.06
CA LEU A 254 19.57 33.63 20.03
C LEU A 254 18.77 34.91 19.74
N TYR A 255 17.81 34.88 18.81
CA TYR A 255 16.94 36.01 18.54
C TYR A 255 15.98 36.30 19.69
N ALA A 256 15.41 35.27 20.32
CA ALA A 256 14.56 35.44 21.50
C ALA A 256 15.34 36.17 22.61
N PHE A 257 16.55 35.69 22.92
CA PHE A 257 17.42 36.30 23.92
C PHE A 257 17.84 37.72 23.56
N TYR A 258 18.23 37.96 22.30
CA TYR A 258 18.57 39.29 21.79
C TYR A 258 17.39 40.27 21.89
N SER A 259 16.21 39.86 21.43
CA SER A 259 14.99 40.68 21.49
C SER A 259 14.63 41.00 22.93
N GLY A 260 14.69 40.01 23.82
CA GLY A 260 14.37 40.19 25.24
C GLY A 260 15.34 41.10 26.00
N LEU A 261 16.53 41.39 25.46
CA LEU A 261 17.50 42.36 25.98
C LEU A 261 17.51 43.70 25.22
N THR A 262 16.64 43.85 24.21
CA THR A 262 16.49 45.06 23.39
C THR A 262 15.15 45.75 23.70
N GLY A 263 14.97 47.01 23.30
CA GLY A 263 13.74 47.75 23.55
C GLY A 263 13.47 47.96 25.05
N GLU A 264 12.34 47.45 25.54
CA GLU A 264 11.91 47.50 26.96
C GLU A 264 12.66 46.52 27.89
N ARG A 265 13.48 45.63 27.31
CA ARG A 265 14.34 44.67 28.04
C ARG A 265 13.59 43.77 29.04
N PRO A 266 12.54 43.04 28.63
CA PRO A 266 11.80 42.16 29.53
C PRO A 266 12.68 41.14 30.27
N LEU A 267 13.81 40.70 29.69
CA LEU A 267 14.69 39.73 30.34
C LEU A 267 15.43 40.29 31.56
N SER A 268 15.63 41.60 31.67
CA SER A 268 16.25 42.16 32.89
C SER A 268 15.35 42.03 34.12
N LEU A 269 14.02 41.92 33.93
CA LEU A 269 13.08 41.66 35.03
C LEU A 269 13.28 40.26 35.64
N PHE A 270 13.71 39.30 34.84
CA PHE A 270 13.97 37.93 35.29
C PHE A 270 15.40 37.71 35.80
N LEU A 271 16.29 38.69 35.60
CA LEU A 271 17.72 38.62 35.93
C LEU A 271 18.18 39.82 36.79
N PRO A 272 17.54 40.10 37.94
CA PRO A 272 17.78 41.33 38.71
C PRO A 272 19.18 41.42 39.33
N GLY A 273 19.90 40.30 39.49
CA GLY A 273 21.24 40.27 40.09
C GLY A 273 22.39 40.41 39.10
N VAL A 274 22.12 40.54 37.79
CA VAL A 274 23.15 40.60 36.76
C VAL A 274 23.47 42.06 36.42
N SER A 275 24.75 42.42 36.35
CA SER A 275 25.15 43.78 36.01
C SER A 275 24.71 44.16 34.59
N PHE A 276 24.38 45.44 34.39
CA PHE A 276 24.00 45.96 33.08
C PHE A 276 25.08 45.71 32.02
N GLU A 277 26.36 45.86 32.38
CA GLU A 277 27.49 45.58 31.48
C GLU A 277 27.45 44.14 30.95
N LEU A 278 27.22 43.15 31.82
CA LEU A 278 27.18 41.75 31.41
C LEU A 278 25.99 41.46 30.49
N LEU A 279 24.81 41.99 30.81
CA LEU A 279 23.62 41.85 29.95
C LEU A 279 23.83 42.52 28.58
N TYR A 280 24.49 43.68 28.56
CA TYR A 280 24.80 44.39 27.32
C TYR A 280 25.78 43.59 26.44
N LYS A 281 26.86 43.07 27.03
CA LYS A 281 27.81 42.19 26.34
C LYS A 281 27.15 40.90 25.85
N ALA A 282 26.30 40.28 26.68
CA ALA A 282 25.56 39.07 26.30
C ALA A 282 24.65 39.31 25.10
N ARG A 283 23.94 40.45 25.05
CA ARG A 283 23.15 40.85 23.88
C ARG A 283 24.00 40.93 22.62
N ASP A 284 25.15 41.60 22.68
CA ASP A 284 26.05 41.76 21.52
C ASP A 284 26.61 40.41 21.05
N ILE A 285 27.03 39.55 21.98
CA ILE A 285 27.49 38.18 21.68
C ILE A 285 26.38 37.39 20.98
N CYS A 286 25.14 37.44 21.48
CA CYS A 286 24.01 36.73 20.88
C CYS A 286 23.72 37.20 19.45
N SER A 287 23.78 38.52 19.20
CA SER A 287 23.63 39.08 17.85
C SER A 287 24.69 38.51 16.90
N ILE A 288 25.97 38.58 17.28
CA ILE A 288 27.08 38.13 16.43
C ILE A 288 27.06 36.61 16.24
N ALA A 289 26.78 35.84 17.30
CA ALA A 289 26.65 34.39 17.23
C ALA A 289 25.52 33.98 16.26
N CYS A 290 24.42 34.73 16.22
CA CYS A 290 23.32 34.45 15.30
C CYS A 290 23.78 34.53 13.83
N PHE A 291 24.58 35.53 13.46
CA PHE A 291 25.13 35.64 12.10
C PHE A 291 26.09 34.50 11.75
N ILE A 292 26.90 34.03 12.71
CA ILE A 292 27.76 32.85 12.50
C ILE A 292 26.90 31.61 12.22
N VAL A 293 25.88 31.37 13.04
CA VAL A 293 24.98 30.22 12.88
C VAL A 293 24.23 30.30 11.56
N LEU A 294 23.76 31.49 11.17
CA LEU A 294 23.08 31.75 9.91
C LEU A 294 23.99 31.46 8.69
N ALA A 295 25.26 31.87 8.75
CA ALA A 295 26.23 31.57 7.69
C ALA A 295 26.52 30.06 7.55
N VAL A 296 26.61 29.33 8.68
CA VAL A 296 26.76 27.86 8.69
C VAL A 296 25.51 27.17 8.16
N PHE A 297 24.34 27.66 8.57
CA PHE A 297 23.05 27.15 8.13
C PHE A 297 22.91 27.23 6.61
N PHE A 298 23.18 28.39 5.99
CA PHE A 298 23.07 28.55 4.54
C PHE A 298 24.06 27.69 3.76
N TYR A 299 25.25 27.43 4.30
CA TYR A 299 26.17 26.45 3.72
C TYR A 299 25.58 25.03 3.73
N GLN A 300 24.91 24.62 4.80
CA GLN A 300 24.29 23.29 4.89
C GLN A 300 23.02 23.17 4.04
N LEU A 301 22.20 24.22 4.00
CA LEU A 301 20.93 24.22 3.27
C LEU A 301 21.15 24.00 1.77
N GLN A 302 22.15 24.66 1.21
CA GLN A 302 22.50 24.50 -0.19
C GLN A 302 24.00 24.81 -0.38
N LYS A 303 24.82 23.76 -0.58
CA LYS A 303 26.28 23.88 -0.74
C LYS A 303 26.71 24.84 -1.85
N ASN A 304 25.82 25.11 -2.80
CA ASN A 304 25.97 26.08 -3.88
C ASN A 304 25.40 27.46 -3.55
N ILE A 305 25.23 27.86 -2.28
CA ILE A 305 24.81 29.22 -1.85
C ILE A 305 25.89 29.97 -1.07
N ILE A 306 26.73 29.29 -0.31
CA ILE A 306 27.94 29.85 0.29
C ILE A 306 29.03 28.77 0.19
N SER A 307 30.28 29.17 -0.10
CA SER A 307 31.40 28.23 -0.04
C SER A 307 31.88 28.01 1.40
N LEU A 308 32.31 26.78 1.73
CA LEU A 308 32.83 26.46 3.07
C LEU A 308 33.99 27.38 3.48
N LYS A 309 34.85 27.78 2.54
CA LYS A 309 35.97 28.70 2.78
C LYS A 309 35.45 30.07 3.26
N PHE A 310 34.44 30.60 2.57
CA PHE A 310 33.83 31.87 2.93
C PHE A 310 33.13 31.80 4.29
N THR A 311 32.33 30.75 4.56
CA THR A 311 31.70 30.55 5.89
C THR A 311 32.75 30.51 7.00
N ARG A 312 33.88 29.83 6.79
CA ARG A 312 34.95 29.75 7.79
C ARG A 312 35.60 31.11 8.04
N ILE A 313 35.87 31.90 6.99
CA ILE A 313 36.42 33.25 7.12
C ILE A 313 35.48 34.13 7.94
N VAL A 314 34.19 34.16 7.60
CA VAL A 314 33.19 34.93 8.34
C VAL A 314 33.11 34.48 9.80
N ALA A 315 33.03 33.17 10.05
CA ALA A 315 32.96 32.62 11.39
C ALA A 315 34.20 32.97 12.24
N VAL A 316 35.39 32.99 11.65
CA VAL A 316 36.63 33.39 12.34
C VAL A 316 36.62 34.88 12.67
N ILE A 317 36.28 35.75 11.70
CA ILE A 317 36.24 37.20 11.92
C ILE A 317 35.23 37.56 13.01
N LEU A 318 34.00 37.03 12.91
CA LEU A 318 32.95 37.26 13.90
C LEU A 318 33.28 36.60 15.26
N GLY A 319 33.93 35.44 15.25
CA GLY A 319 34.38 34.76 16.47
C GLY A 319 35.47 35.53 17.21
N VAL A 320 36.43 36.12 16.49
CA VAL A 320 37.42 37.03 17.08
C VAL A 320 36.74 38.25 17.69
N TYR A 321 35.71 38.80 17.03
CA TYR A 321 34.96 39.92 17.59
C TYR A 321 34.17 39.53 18.87
N ILE A 322 33.63 38.31 18.95
CA ILE A 322 33.04 37.78 20.22
C ILE A 322 34.10 37.74 21.34
N ILE A 323 35.32 37.29 21.03
CA ILE A 323 36.42 37.28 22.01
C ILE A 323 36.73 38.71 22.48
N LEU A 324 36.75 39.68 21.56
CA LEU A 324 36.94 41.09 21.90
C LEU A 324 35.83 41.61 22.83
N ILE A 325 34.56 41.27 22.59
CA ILE A 325 33.43 41.67 23.46
C ILE A 325 33.59 41.12 24.88
N ILE A 326 34.07 39.88 25.02
CA ILE A 326 34.23 39.23 26.33
C ILE A 326 35.30 39.95 27.17
N PHE A 327 36.46 40.24 26.58
CA PHE A 327 37.63 40.72 27.34
C PHE A 327 37.76 42.24 27.40
N LEU A 328 37.22 42.98 26.43
CA LEU A 328 37.35 44.43 26.40
C LEU A 328 36.17 45.12 27.11
N PRO A 329 36.38 46.30 27.71
CA PRO A 329 35.30 47.19 28.12
C PRO A 329 34.44 47.64 26.93
N ILE A 330 33.20 48.06 27.19
CA ILE A 330 32.23 48.45 26.15
C ILE A 330 32.81 49.52 25.22
N HIS A 331 33.40 50.59 25.76
CA HIS A 331 33.93 51.70 24.96
C HIS A 331 35.01 51.28 23.96
N SER A 332 35.76 50.21 24.25
CA SER A 332 36.89 49.78 23.43
C SER A 332 36.44 48.98 22.21
N TYR A 333 35.52 48.03 22.37
CA TYR A 333 35.08 47.19 21.24
C TYR A 333 33.99 47.86 20.39
N ILE A 334 33.17 48.74 20.98
CA ILE A 334 32.01 49.35 20.31
C ILE A 334 32.41 50.24 19.13
N ALA A 335 33.62 50.82 19.16
CA ALA A 335 34.17 51.62 18.07
C ALA A 335 34.29 50.84 16.74
N TYR A 336 34.42 49.50 16.83
CA TYR A 336 34.51 48.62 15.67
C TYR A 336 33.15 48.07 15.23
N GLN A 337 32.10 48.23 16.04
CA GLN A 337 30.78 47.66 15.78
C GLN A 337 30.19 48.07 14.41
N PRO A 338 30.24 49.34 13.97
CA PRO A 338 29.72 49.72 12.65
C PRO A 338 30.40 49.00 11.48
N PHE A 339 31.70 48.72 11.58
CA PHE A 339 32.43 47.96 10.56
C PHE A 339 31.99 46.49 10.52
N ILE A 340 31.76 45.89 11.69
CA ILE A 340 31.22 44.53 11.79
C ILE A 340 29.78 44.49 11.24
N MET A 341 28.96 45.51 11.54
CA MET A 341 27.61 45.65 10.99
C MET A 341 27.62 45.71 9.47
N PHE A 342 28.46 46.58 8.92
CA PHE A 342 28.63 46.70 7.48
C PHE A 342 29.06 45.37 6.83
N LEU A 343 29.99 44.64 7.45
CA LEU A 343 30.48 43.37 6.94
C LEU A 343 29.38 42.30 6.86
N TYR A 344 28.60 42.10 7.93
CA TYR A 344 27.53 41.11 7.89
C TYR A 344 26.36 41.56 6.99
N GLU A 345 26.10 42.87 6.88
CA GLU A 345 25.05 43.41 6.01
C GLU A 345 25.38 43.13 4.53
N LEU A 346 26.64 43.36 4.14
CA LEU A 346 27.13 43.01 2.80
C LEU A 346 26.93 41.51 2.49
N MET A 347 27.14 40.64 3.49
CA MET A 347 26.93 39.20 3.34
C MET A 347 25.46 38.86 3.09
N ILE A 348 24.52 39.41 3.87
CA ILE A 348 23.10 39.08 3.72
C ILE A 348 22.49 39.69 2.46
N ILE A 349 22.97 40.85 2.00
CA ILE A 349 22.61 41.43 0.70
C ILE A 349 23.14 40.54 -0.44
N TRP A 350 24.39 40.08 -0.34
CA TRP A 350 24.95 39.15 -1.33
C TRP A 350 24.16 37.84 -1.39
N LEU A 351 23.73 37.31 -0.24
CA LEU A 351 22.82 36.15 -0.17
C LEU A 351 21.46 36.43 -0.82
N LEU A 352 20.89 37.61 -0.60
CA LEU A 352 19.62 38.02 -1.20
C LEU A 352 19.72 38.03 -2.74
N LEU A 353 20.78 38.64 -3.28
CA LEU A 353 21.04 38.66 -4.71
C LEU A 353 21.25 37.24 -5.26
N ARG A 354 21.99 36.38 -4.54
CA ARG A 354 22.22 35.00 -4.97
C ARG A 354 20.93 34.19 -5.03
N THR A 355 20.06 34.32 -4.04
CA THR A 355 18.80 33.58 -3.98
C THR A 355 17.76 34.12 -4.95
N ALA A 356 17.73 35.43 -5.21
CA ALA A 356 16.99 36.02 -6.31
C ALA A 356 17.42 35.41 -7.66
N MET A 357 18.73 35.33 -7.93
CA MET A 357 19.26 34.70 -9.16
C MET A 357 18.90 33.21 -9.26
N LEU A 358 18.99 32.46 -8.15
CA LEU A 358 18.59 31.06 -8.11
C LEU A 358 17.10 30.89 -8.43
N HIS A 359 16.23 31.73 -7.87
CA HIS A 359 14.81 31.70 -8.17
C HIS A 359 14.51 32.02 -9.64
N ILE A 360 15.17 33.04 -10.21
CA ILE A 360 14.99 33.42 -11.62
C ILE A 360 15.41 32.29 -12.58
N ARG A 361 16.44 31.50 -12.22
CA ARG A 361 16.98 30.38 -13.00
C ARG A 361 16.33 29.03 -12.68
N SER A 362 15.51 28.95 -11.63
CA SER A 362 14.92 27.69 -11.16
C SER A 362 13.95 27.07 -12.17
N ALA A 363 13.96 25.74 -12.25
CA ALA A 363 12.95 24.98 -12.97
C ALA A 363 11.59 25.07 -12.27
N ALA A 364 10.49 24.80 -12.99
CA ALA A 364 9.13 24.96 -12.46
C ALA A 364 8.89 24.20 -11.13
N ASN A 365 9.40 22.98 -11.00
CA ASN A 365 9.22 22.15 -9.80
C ASN A 365 9.98 22.69 -8.57
N GLU A 366 11.07 23.42 -8.77
CA GLU A 366 11.90 24.00 -7.69
C GLU A 366 11.56 25.46 -7.40
N ARG A 367 10.59 26.02 -8.14
CA ARG A 367 10.28 27.45 -8.12
C ARG A 367 9.69 27.91 -6.80
N LEU A 368 8.83 27.11 -6.17
CA LEU A 368 8.24 27.42 -4.87
C LEU A 368 9.31 27.44 -3.77
N LYS A 369 10.17 26.41 -3.72
CA LYS A 369 11.26 26.28 -2.74
C LYS A 369 12.25 27.44 -2.82
N THR A 370 12.70 27.76 -4.04
CA THR A 370 13.61 28.89 -4.27
C THR A 370 12.95 30.24 -4.01
N PHE A 371 11.63 30.36 -4.23
CA PHE A 371 10.87 31.56 -3.88
C PHE A 371 10.78 31.76 -2.36
N LEU A 372 10.42 30.71 -1.62
CA LEU A 372 10.35 30.74 -0.15
C LEU A 372 11.73 31.08 0.45
N LEU A 373 12.80 30.54 -0.12
CA LEU A 373 14.16 30.85 0.30
C LEU A 373 14.54 32.32 0.05
N PHE A 374 14.17 32.87 -1.11
CA PHE A 374 14.35 34.29 -1.42
C PHE A 374 13.57 35.17 -0.43
N MET A 375 12.29 34.85 -0.17
CA MET A 375 11.45 35.57 0.80
C MET A 375 12.02 35.53 2.21
N ALA A 376 12.52 34.37 2.67
CA ALA A 376 13.15 34.24 3.97
C ALA A 376 14.37 35.17 4.12
N ILE A 377 15.25 35.21 3.12
CA ILE A 377 16.43 36.08 3.15
C ILE A 377 16.05 37.56 3.01
N LEU A 378 15.02 37.88 2.23
CA LEU A 378 14.48 39.24 2.14
C LEU A 378 14.00 39.72 3.52
N CYS A 379 13.24 38.89 4.25
CA CYS A 379 12.80 39.22 5.60
C CYS A 379 13.97 39.42 6.57
N ILE A 380 15.03 38.60 6.52
CA ILE A 380 16.23 38.81 7.35
C ILE A 380 16.93 40.13 7.02
N ASN A 381 17.06 40.48 5.74
CA ASN A 381 17.66 41.76 5.32
C ASN A 381 16.84 42.93 5.85
N LEU A 382 15.51 42.90 5.67
CA LEU A 382 14.63 43.97 6.13
C LEU A 382 14.62 44.08 7.66
N TYR A 383 14.67 42.95 8.37
CA TYR A 383 14.86 42.94 9.83
C TYR A 383 16.17 43.60 10.25
N SER A 384 17.28 43.25 9.59
CA SER A 384 18.61 43.83 9.87
C SER A 384 18.60 45.34 9.67
N ILE A 385 18.02 45.82 8.56
CA ILE A 385 17.91 47.25 8.28
C ILE A 385 17.03 47.96 9.31
N ASP A 386 15.88 47.38 9.69
CA ASP A 386 15.01 47.97 10.73
C ASP A 386 15.75 48.10 12.08
N LEU A 387 16.55 47.09 12.43
CA LEU A 387 17.37 47.07 13.63
C LEU A 387 18.50 48.11 13.57
N ILE A 388 19.12 48.31 12.41
CA ILE A 388 20.12 49.36 12.19
C ILE A 388 19.47 50.75 12.34
N LEU A 389 18.30 50.98 11.74
CA LEU A 389 17.56 52.24 11.88
C LEU A 389 17.23 52.55 13.35
N PHE A 390 16.81 51.54 14.11
CA PHE A 390 16.59 51.66 15.55
C PHE A 390 17.89 51.91 16.33
N ALA A 391 18.98 51.21 16.01
CA ALA A 391 20.27 51.36 16.69
C ALA A 391 20.86 52.77 16.53
N PHE A 392 20.69 53.37 15.35
CA PHE A 392 21.05 54.77 15.06
C PHE A 392 20.03 55.80 15.57
N SER A 393 18.95 55.36 16.22
CA SER A 393 17.89 56.24 16.74
C SER A 393 17.15 57.03 15.66
N LEU A 394 17.13 56.54 14.41
CA LEU A 394 16.31 57.07 13.31
C LEU A 394 14.85 56.58 13.39
N LYS A 395 14.59 55.58 14.24
CA LYS A 395 13.29 54.97 14.46
C LYS A 395 13.10 54.67 15.95
N GLU A 396 11.91 54.95 16.50
CA GLU A 396 11.61 54.76 17.93
C GLU A 396 11.17 53.33 18.28
N LYS A 397 10.53 52.60 17.35
CA LYS A 397 9.91 51.29 17.62
C LYS A 397 10.40 50.19 16.67
N LEU A 398 10.47 48.95 17.19
CA LEU A 398 10.93 47.77 16.45
C LEU A 398 9.81 46.88 15.88
N TRP A 399 8.56 47.36 15.86
CA TRP A 399 7.39 46.54 15.52
C TRP A 399 7.47 45.92 14.11
N LEU A 400 8.02 46.66 13.12
CA LEU A 400 8.15 46.18 11.75
C LEU A 400 9.23 45.09 11.63
N GLY A 401 10.38 45.27 12.30
CA GLY A 401 11.39 44.23 12.45
C GLY A 401 10.81 42.96 13.09
N GLN A 402 10.06 43.09 14.18
CA GLN A 402 9.39 41.96 14.83
C GLN A 402 8.44 41.21 13.87
N LEU A 403 7.74 41.92 13.00
CA LEU A 403 6.93 41.30 11.95
C LEU A 403 7.80 40.51 10.96
N TYR A 404 8.90 41.09 10.48
CA TYR A 404 9.79 40.42 9.52
C TYR A 404 10.42 39.14 10.08
N ILE A 405 10.82 39.11 11.35
CA ILE A 405 11.39 37.89 11.95
C ILE A 405 10.33 36.78 12.11
N VAL A 406 9.07 37.14 12.40
CA VAL A 406 7.97 36.16 12.43
C VAL A 406 7.70 35.61 11.03
N VAL A 407 7.61 36.49 10.02
CA VAL A 407 7.41 36.07 8.62
C VAL A 407 8.57 35.20 8.13
N PHE A 408 9.81 35.53 8.48
CA PHE A 408 10.98 34.70 8.21
C PHE A 408 10.80 33.27 8.75
N ASN A 409 10.40 33.13 10.02
CA ASN A 409 10.18 31.84 10.64
C ASN A 409 9.06 31.06 9.94
N ILE A 410 7.95 31.71 9.56
CA ILE A 410 6.87 31.07 8.81
C ILE A 410 7.39 30.54 7.46
N MET A 411 8.14 31.35 6.70
CA MET A 411 8.75 30.91 5.44
C MET A 411 9.67 29.70 5.64
N MET A 412 10.42 29.66 6.74
CA MET A 412 11.29 28.53 7.06
C MET A 412 10.51 27.26 7.41
N ILE A 413 9.41 27.37 8.16
CA ILE A 413 8.50 26.24 8.43
C ILE A 413 8.01 25.64 7.11
N PHE A 414 7.51 26.47 6.19
CA PHE A 414 7.06 25.99 4.88
C PHE A 414 8.17 25.31 4.09
N LEU A 415 9.38 25.87 4.09
CA LEU A 415 10.53 25.28 3.40
C LEU A 415 10.88 23.89 3.96
N ILE A 416 10.89 23.73 5.28
CA ILE A 416 11.16 22.45 5.95
C ILE A 416 10.08 21.44 5.62
N THR A 417 8.81 21.85 5.68
CA THR A 417 7.67 20.98 5.37
C THR A 417 7.77 20.44 3.94
N ILE A 418 8.08 21.30 2.96
CA ILE A 418 8.29 20.86 1.57
C ILE A 418 9.43 19.84 1.48
N ARG A 419 10.58 20.13 2.11
CA ARG A 419 11.72 19.19 2.12
C ARG A 419 11.37 17.85 2.79
N PHE A 420 10.56 17.88 3.85
CA PHE A 420 10.09 16.67 4.51
C PHE A 420 9.19 15.84 3.59
N PHE A 421 8.25 16.47 2.90
CA PHE A 421 7.38 15.80 1.93
C PHE A 421 8.16 15.22 0.75
N GLU A 422 9.14 15.94 0.21
CA GLU A 422 10.03 15.43 -0.84
C GLU A 422 10.79 14.19 -0.35
N ALA A 423 11.41 14.26 0.83
CA ALA A 423 12.14 13.13 1.41
C ALA A 423 11.22 11.94 1.69
N TYR A 424 10.00 12.18 2.17
CA TYR A 424 9.00 11.15 2.40
C TYR A 424 8.58 10.46 1.10
N HIS A 425 8.33 11.24 0.04
CA HIS A 425 7.96 10.70 -1.27
C HIS A 425 9.09 9.83 -1.84
N THR A 426 10.34 10.30 -1.81
CA THR A 426 11.50 9.53 -2.26
C THR A 426 11.66 8.24 -1.46
N ILE A 427 11.46 8.27 -0.13
CA ILE A 427 11.52 7.06 0.69
C ILE A 427 10.42 6.07 0.29
N ASN A 428 9.21 6.54 0.02
CA ASN A 428 8.10 5.68 -0.37
C ASN A 428 8.32 5.08 -1.76
N GLU A 429 8.88 5.84 -2.71
CA GLU A 429 9.29 5.34 -4.02
C GLU A 429 10.39 4.28 -3.89
N MET A 430 11.45 4.55 -3.12
CA MET A 430 12.52 3.58 -2.88
C MET A 430 12.00 2.31 -2.20
N LYS A 431 11.06 2.45 -1.25
CA LYS A 431 10.38 1.32 -0.62
C LYS A 431 9.62 0.49 -1.66
N ASN A 432 8.84 1.12 -2.53
CA ASN A 432 8.07 0.43 -3.56
C ASN A 432 9.00 -0.26 -4.57
N GLN A 433 10.09 0.38 -4.97
CA GLN A 433 11.13 -0.24 -5.82
C GLN A 433 11.78 -1.45 -5.14
N LEU A 434 12.07 -1.36 -3.85
CA LEU A 434 12.63 -2.47 -3.09
C LEU A 434 11.65 -3.65 -3.03
N LEU A 435 10.36 -3.39 -2.79
CA LEU A 435 9.31 -4.43 -2.79
C LEU A 435 9.16 -5.08 -4.17
N GLN A 436 9.23 -4.30 -5.25
CA GLN A 436 9.20 -4.83 -6.62
C GLN A 436 10.44 -5.69 -6.91
N LEU A 437 11.64 -5.25 -6.50
CA LEU A 437 12.87 -6.02 -6.66
C LEU A 437 12.83 -7.33 -5.89
N ASP A 438 12.29 -7.33 -4.67
CA ASP A 438 12.18 -8.55 -3.87
C ASP A 438 11.21 -9.54 -4.54
N LYS A 439 10.07 -9.06 -5.04
CA LYS A 439 9.11 -9.86 -5.81
C LYS A 439 9.74 -10.44 -7.09
N ILE A 440 10.42 -9.61 -7.89
CA ILE A 440 11.12 -10.07 -9.11
C ILE A 440 12.16 -11.14 -8.77
N LYS A 441 12.89 -10.97 -7.66
CA LYS A 441 13.88 -11.96 -7.20
C LYS A 441 13.21 -13.30 -6.87
N ASP A 442 12.05 -13.28 -6.25
CA ASP A 442 11.32 -14.50 -5.87
C ASP A 442 10.68 -15.18 -7.10
N ASP A 443 10.07 -14.40 -7.98
CA ASP A 443 9.54 -14.87 -9.26
C ASP A 443 10.67 -15.48 -10.12
N PHE A 444 11.85 -14.86 -10.12
CA PHE A 444 13.03 -15.38 -10.82
C PHE A 444 13.50 -16.72 -10.23
N LEU A 445 13.58 -16.86 -8.91
CA LEU A 445 13.99 -18.11 -8.26
C LEU A 445 12.99 -19.24 -8.53
N SER A 446 11.69 -18.95 -8.47
CA SER A 446 10.63 -19.92 -8.77
C SER A 446 10.67 -20.37 -10.23
N ASN A 447 10.68 -19.41 -11.17
CA ASN A 447 10.68 -19.69 -12.60
C ASN A 447 11.95 -20.41 -13.03
N THR A 448 13.12 -19.94 -12.60
CA THR A 448 14.40 -20.58 -12.94
C THR A 448 14.47 -22.01 -12.40
N SER A 449 13.92 -22.27 -11.20
CA SER A 449 13.88 -23.63 -10.66
C SER A 449 12.98 -24.56 -11.49
N HIS A 450 11.84 -24.05 -11.97
CA HIS A 450 10.96 -24.80 -12.86
C HIS A 450 11.66 -25.11 -14.20
N GLU A 451 12.27 -24.09 -14.81
CA GLU A 451 13.05 -24.19 -16.05
C GLU A 451 14.25 -25.13 -15.93
N LEU A 452 14.85 -25.27 -14.73
CA LEU A 452 15.92 -26.23 -14.48
C LEU A 452 15.39 -27.63 -14.19
N LYS A 453 14.22 -27.77 -13.57
CA LYS A 453 13.65 -29.07 -13.18
C LYS A 453 13.17 -29.87 -14.37
N THR A 454 12.53 -29.23 -15.35
CA THR A 454 12.00 -29.88 -16.55
C THR A 454 13.06 -30.59 -17.39
N PRO A 455 14.14 -29.93 -17.87
CA PRO A 455 15.17 -30.61 -18.67
C PRO A 455 15.90 -31.69 -17.86
N LEU A 456 15.98 -31.51 -16.54
CA LEU A 456 16.69 -32.43 -15.68
C LEU A 456 15.91 -33.72 -15.40
N ASN A 457 14.60 -33.60 -15.19
CA ASN A 457 13.71 -34.76 -15.12
C ASN A 457 13.68 -35.52 -16.45
N ALA A 458 13.75 -34.80 -17.58
CA ALA A 458 13.91 -35.43 -18.89
C ALA A 458 15.24 -36.21 -18.99
N ILE A 459 16.37 -35.62 -18.60
CA ILE A 459 17.68 -36.31 -18.57
C ILE A 459 17.60 -37.58 -17.70
N VAL A 460 17.01 -37.50 -16.50
CA VAL A 460 16.87 -38.65 -15.60
C VAL A 460 15.97 -39.74 -16.21
N SER A 461 14.83 -39.35 -16.79
CA SER A 461 13.87 -40.27 -17.39
C SER A 461 14.44 -40.98 -18.63
N ILE A 462 15.10 -40.24 -19.53
CA ILE A 462 15.78 -40.78 -20.72
C ILE A 462 16.89 -41.75 -20.31
N THR A 463 17.65 -41.40 -19.27
CA THR A 463 18.74 -42.25 -18.81
C THR A 463 18.23 -43.54 -18.14
N ASP A 464 17.13 -43.47 -17.38
CA ASP A 464 16.48 -44.63 -16.74
C ASP A 464 15.84 -45.58 -17.75
N THR A 465 15.21 -45.03 -18.79
CA THR A 465 14.62 -45.80 -19.90
C THR A 465 15.70 -46.50 -20.74
N LEU A 466 16.81 -45.81 -21.07
CA LEU A 466 17.95 -46.43 -21.74
C LEU A 466 18.60 -47.54 -20.91
N LEU A 467 18.68 -47.39 -19.58
CA LEU A 467 19.15 -48.43 -18.67
C LEU A 467 18.23 -49.67 -18.64
N LYS A 468 16.92 -49.48 -18.79
CA LYS A 468 15.90 -50.55 -18.85
C LYS A 468 15.83 -51.25 -20.20
N GLY A 469 16.70 -50.88 -21.15
CA GLY A 469 16.82 -51.56 -22.45
C GLY A 469 15.81 -51.12 -23.50
N VAL A 470 15.22 -49.92 -23.34
CA VAL A 470 14.14 -49.40 -24.18
C VAL A 470 14.49 -49.41 -25.69
N GLU A 471 15.73 -49.18 -26.06
CA GLU A 471 16.19 -49.19 -27.46
C GLU A 471 17.01 -50.45 -27.80
N GLY A 472 16.90 -51.52 -26.99
CA GLY A 472 17.69 -52.75 -27.10
C GLY A 472 18.64 -52.98 -25.91
N PRO A 473 19.33 -54.14 -25.85
CA PRO A 473 20.20 -54.49 -24.72
C PRO A 473 21.43 -53.58 -24.65
N VAL A 474 21.59 -52.91 -23.51
CA VAL A 474 22.74 -52.06 -23.20
C VAL A 474 23.92 -52.90 -22.73
N THR A 475 25.12 -52.61 -23.25
CA THR A 475 26.36 -53.26 -22.79
C THR A 475 26.68 -52.86 -21.35
N GLU A 476 27.42 -53.70 -20.63
CA GLU A 476 27.78 -53.49 -19.22
C GLU A 476 28.51 -52.13 -18.99
N LYS A 477 29.35 -51.70 -19.94
CA LYS A 477 29.99 -50.38 -19.94
C LYS A 477 29.01 -49.23 -20.19
N GLN A 478 28.02 -49.41 -21.06
CA GLN A 478 26.98 -48.40 -21.30
C GLN A 478 26.05 -48.26 -20.09
N ALA A 479 25.69 -49.37 -19.45
CA ALA A 479 24.91 -49.37 -18.22
C ALA A 479 25.64 -48.62 -17.09
N GLN A 480 26.95 -48.84 -16.92
CA GLN A 480 27.73 -48.07 -15.94
C GLN A 480 27.76 -46.56 -16.23
N ASN A 481 27.98 -46.16 -17.49
CA ASN A 481 27.99 -44.74 -17.86
C ASN A 481 26.61 -44.07 -17.69
N LEU A 482 25.54 -44.76 -18.09
CA LEU A 482 24.17 -44.27 -17.91
C LEU A 482 23.81 -44.19 -16.41
N ALA A 483 24.25 -45.14 -15.59
CA ALA A 483 24.05 -45.06 -14.14
C ALA A 483 24.71 -43.81 -13.53
N ILE A 484 25.89 -43.41 -14.03
CA ILE A 484 26.56 -42.16 -13.63
C ILE A 484 25.77 -40.92 -14.05
N VAL A 485 25.25 -40.88 -15.29
CA VAL A 485 24.43 -39.77 -15.80
C VAL A 485 23.12 -39.67 -14.99
N MET A 486 22.46 -40.80 -14.73
CA MET A 486 21.23 -40.86 -13.93
C MET A 486 21.48 -40.39 -12.49
N GLY A 487 22.58 -40.83 -11.87
CA GLY A 487 22.98 -40.40 -10.55
C GLY A 487 23.26 -38.88 -10.50
N SER A 488 23.89 -38.34 -11.54
CA SER A 488 24.17 -36.89 -11.66
C SER A 488 22.90 -36.07 -11.86
N GLY A 489 21.98 -36.54 -12.70
CA GLY A 489 20.68 -35.90 -12.93
C GLY A 489 19.83 -35.87 -11.65
N LYS A 490 19.68 -37.01 -10.97
CA LYS A 490 18.93 -37.10 -9.69
C LYS A 490 19.53 -36.18 -8.62
N ARG A 491 20.87 -36.11 -8.55
CA ARG A 491 21.56 -35.22 -7.62
C ARG A 491 21.26 -33.75 -7.92
N LEU A 492 21.29 -33.34 -9.18
CA LEU A 492 21.00 -31.95 -9.54
C LEU A 492 19.52 -31.62 -9.26
N THR A 493 18.58 -32.57 -9.42
CA THR A 493 17.16 -32.36 -9.10
C THR A 493 16.97 -32.12 -7.62
N TYR A 494 17.70 -32.87 -6.80
CA TYR A 494 17.74 -32.67 -5.36
C TYR A 494 18.25 -31.26 -5.00
N LEU A 495 19.35 -30.81 -5.61
CA LEU A 495 19.91 -29.47 -5.34
C LEU A 495 18.96 -28.33 -5.74
N VAL A 496 18.27 -28.45 -6.88
CA VAL A 496 17.28 -27.46 -7.32
C VAL A 496 16.11 -27.41 -6.33
N ASN A 497 15.63 -28.57 -5.88
CA ASN A 497 14.57 -28.63 -4.87
C ASN A 497 15.01 -28.05 -3.52
N GLU A 498 16.25 -28.29 -3.07
CA GLU A 498 16.78 -27.69 -1.83
C GLU A 498 16.83 -26.15 -1.91
N LEU A 499 17.23 -25.61 -3.05
CA LEU A 499 17.31 -24.16 -3.26
C LEU A 499 15.92 -23.52 -3.25
N LEU A 500 14.94 -24.20 -3.82
CA LEU A 500 13.54 -23.76 -3.82
C LEU A 500 12.90 -23.88 -2.44
N ASP A 501 13.14 -24.97 -1.71
CA ASP A 501 12.71 -25.13 -0.32
C ASP A 501 13.29 -24.01 0.56
N TYR A 502 14.58 -23.67 0.40
CA TYR A 502 15.21 -22.54 1.11
C TYR A 502 14.54 -21.19 0.79
N SER A 503 14.20 -20.94 -0.48
CA SER A 503 13.49 -19.72 -0.89
C SER A 503 12.10 -19.61 -0.24
N LYS A 504 11.36 -20.72 -0.17
CA LYS A 504 10.05 -20.79 0.52
C LYS A 504 10.20 -20.65 2.04
N MET A 505 11.26 -21.18 2.63
CA MET A 505 11.54 -21.07 4.07
C MET A 505 11.76 -19.63 4.53
N LYS A 506 12.45 -18.80 3.73
CA LYS A 506 12.75 -17.40 4.10
C LYS A 506 11.49 -16.57 4.35
N HIS A 507 10.38 -16.91 3.71
CA HIS A 507 9.11 -16.17 3.76
C HIS A 507 8.07 -16.79 4.70
N GLY A 508 8.36 -17.96 5.30
CA GLY A 508 7.46 -18.60 6.26
C GLY A 508 6.36 -19.48 5.63
N ASP A 509 6.45 -19.78 4.33
CA ASP A 509 5.38 -20.43 3.56
C ASP A 509 5.33 -21.97 3.69
N ILE A 510 6.11 -22.58 4.59
CA ILE A 510 6.09 -24.04 4.77
C ILE A 510 5.05 -24.43 5.82
N ALA A 511 3.90 -24.90 5.34
CA ALA A 511 2.93 -25.63 6.15
C ALA A 511 3.33 -27.11 6.26
N LEU A 512 3.22 -27.70 7.46
CA LEU A 512 3.46 -29.13 7.71
C LEU A 512 2.14 -29.88 7.82
N PHE A 513 2.04 -31.03 7.16
CA PHE A 513 0.90 -31.93 7.27
C PHE A 513 1.26 -33.09 8.20
N LYS A 514 1.05 -32.88 9.52
CA LYS A 514 1.47 -33.84 10.56
C LYS A 514 0.45 -34.95 10.76
N THR A 515 0.91 -36.20 10.75
CA THR A 515 0.11 -37.41 11.02
C THR A 515 0.80 -38.29 12.07
N SER A 516 0.05 -39.23 12.64
CA SER A 516 0.62 -40.24 13.56
C SER A 516 1.37 -41.30 12.77
N MET A 517 2.66 -41.48 13.04
CA MET A 517 3.50 -42.43 12.31
C MET A 517 4.47 -43.22 13.18
N GLU A 518 4.80 -44.42 12.74
CA GLU A 518 5.78 -45.30 13.37
C GLU A 518 7.19 -44.96 12.88
N LEU A 519 8.02 -44.46 13.79
CA LEU A 519 9.36 -43.97 13.46
C LEU A 519 10.26 -45.08 12.88
N LYS A 520 10.14 -46.31 13.40
CA LYS A 520 10.97 -47.45 12.97
C LYS A 520 10.81 -47.72 11.47
N THR A 521 9.58 -47.74 10.97
CA THR A 521 9.25 -47.96 9.55
C THR A 521 9.85 -46.88 8.65
N VAL A 522 9.81 -45.62 9.08
CA VAL A 522 10.40 -44.51 8.32
C VAL A 522 11.92 -44.63 8.27
N VAL A 523 12.57 -44.94 9.41
CA VAL A 523 14.03 -45.12 9.48
C VAL A 523 14.48 -46.34 8.66
N ASP A 524 13.74 -47.46 8.72
CA ASP A 524 14.02 -48.65 7.91
C ASP A 524 13.93 -48.36 6.41
N SER A 525 12.94 -47.58 5.98
CA SER A 525 12.80 -47.16 4.59
C SER A 525 14.03 -46.36 4.11
N VAL A 526 14.46 -45.37 4.89
CA VAL A 526 15.60 -44.51 4.54
C VAL A 526 16.92 -45.29 4.56
N ILE A 527 17.15 -46.12 5.59
CA ILE A 527 18.34 -46.98 5.67
C ILE A 527 18.40 -47.96 4.50
N ARG A 528 17.26 -48.56 4.12
CA ARG A 528 17.18 -49.48 2.98
C ARG A 528 17.52 -48.79 1.66
N ILE A 529 17.06 -47.55 1.44
CA ILE A 529 17.43 -46.78 0.25
C ILE A 529 18.94 -46.51 0.22
N HIS A 530 19.52 -46.11 1.35
CA HIS A 530 20.94 -45.78 1.42
C HIS A 530 21.86 -47.00 1.39
N SER A 531 21.41 -48.17 1.82
CA SER A 531 22.22 -49.40 1.78
C SER A 531 22.55 -49.82 0.35
N PHE A 532 21.63 -49.60 -0.61
CA PHE A 532 21.87 -49.81 -2.04
C PHE A 532 22.86 -48.82 -2.65
N LEU A 533 23.08 -47.66 -2.00
CA LEU A 533 23.92 -46.57 -2.50
C LEU A 533 25.33 -46.55 -1.87
N LEU A 534 25.67 -47.53 -1.01
CA LEU A 534 26.96 -47.59 -0.30
C LEU A 534 28.18 -47.79 -1.22
N GLY A 535 27.99 -48.20 -2.47
CA GLY A 535 29.01 -48.14 -3.53
C GLY A 535 30.34 -48.84 -3.17
N GLY A 536 30.30 -49.91 -2.38
CA GLY A 536 31.49 -50.67 -1.97
C GLY A 536 32.24 -50.16 -0.73
N LYS A 537 31.75 -49.12 -0.02
CA LYS A 537 32.31 -48.73 1.28
C LYS A 537 32.15 -49.84 2.33
N ARG A 538 33.15 -50.05 3.20
CA ARG A 538 33.09 -50.99 4.34
C ARG A 538 32.36 -50.35 5.52
N LEU A 539 31.09 -50.04 5.31
CA LEU A 539 30.24 -49.31 6.26
C LEU A 539 28.99 -50.14 6.57
N ALA A 540 28.66 -50.32 7.85
CA ALA A 540 27.41 -50.94 8.28
C ALA A 540 26.37 -49.88 8.64
N LEU A 541 25.16 -50.00 8.10
CA LEU A 541 24.00 -49.18 8.47
C LEU A 541 23.12 -49.99 9.43
N VAL A 542 22.86 -49.46 10.62
CA VAL A 542 22.12 -50.17 11.68
C VAL A 542 20.92 -49.33 12.14
N ASN A 543 19.73 -49.93 12.11
CA ASN A 543 18.56 -49.37 12.77
C ASN A 543 18.48 -49.92 14.21
N GLU A 544 18.66 -49.06 15.20
CA GLU A 544 18.57 -49.37 16.63
C GLU A 544 17.27 -48.83 17.26
N VAL A 545 16.31 -48.40 16.45
CA VAL A 545 14.99 -47.99 16.94
C VAL A 545 14.19 -49.22 17.41
N SER A 546 13.76 -49.18 18.68
CA SER A 546 12.99 -50.25 19.32
C SER A 546 11.62 -50.44 18.66
N ASP A 547 11.15 -51.69 18.54
CA ASP A 547 9.76 -52.00 18.13
C ASP A 547 8.72 -51.49 19.12
N ALA A 548 9.11 -51.28 20.39
CA ALA A 548 8.23 -50.74 21.42
C ALA A 548 8.13 -49.20 21.40
N MET A 549 8.68 -48.54 20.37
CA MET A 549 8.75 -47.09 20.31
C MET A 549 7.37 -46.48 19.99
N PRO A 550 6.84 -45.55 20.81
CA PRO A 550 5.55 -44.90 20.54
C PRO A 550 5.58 -44.04 19.26
N ALA A 551 4.40 -43.92 18.63
CA ALA A 551 4.23 -43.16 17.40
C ALA A 551 4.51 -41.66 17.59
N VAL A 552 5.10 -41.05 16.56
CA VAL A 552 5.41 -39.61 16.51
C VAL A 552 4.37 -38.85 15.69
N TYR A 553 4.14 -37.59 16.03
CA TYR A 553 3.26 -36.69 15.29
C TYR A 553 4.07 -35.79 14.36
N ALA A 554 4.29 -36.23 13.12
CA ALA A 554 5.19 -35.58 12.18
C ALA A 554 4.65 -35.59 10.75
N ASP A 555 5.22 -34.76 9.89
CA ASP A 555 4.99 -34.82 8.44
C ASP A 555 5.97 -35.85 7.85
N GLY A 556 5.44 -36.89 7.20
CA GLY A 556 6.22 -38.06 6.80
C GLY A 556 7.26 -37.72 5.75
N ASN A 557 6.89 -36.88 4.77
CA ASN A 557 7.78 -36.48 3.69
C ASN A 557 8.92 -35.60 4.22
N ARG A 558 8.62 -34.70 5.15
CA ARG A 558 9.63 -33.82 5.77
C ARG A 558 10.52 -34.59 6.74
N LEU A 559 10.01 -35.60 7.42
CA LEU A 559 10.81 -36.49 8.26
C LEU A 559 11.77 -37.34 7.42
N ILE A 560 11.31 -37.90 6.30
CA ILE A 560 12.16 -38.60 5.33
C ILE A 560 13.27 -37.67 4.82
N GLN A 561 12.95 -36.40 4.53
CA GLN A 561 13.93 -35.38 4.11
C GLN A 561 15.00 -35.10 5.18
N ILE A 562 14.59 -34.96 6.45
CA ILE A 562 15.51 -34.80 7.60
C ILE A 562 16.46 -36.01 7.67
N LEU A 563 15.92 -37.22 7.61
CA LEU A 563 16.70 -38.46 7.72
C LEU A 563 17.65 -38.69 6.54
N HIS A 564 17.21 -38.43 5.31
CA HIS A 564 18.10 -38.51 4.12
C HIS A 564 19.30 -37.57 4.24
N ASN A 565 19.11 -36.36 4.77
CA ASN A 565 20.20 -35.42 4.93
C ASN A 565 21.17 -35.85 6.05
N LEU A 566 20.66 -36.25 7.22
CA LEU A 566 21.51 -36.66 8.34
C LEU A 566 22.25 -37.98 8.07
N ILE A 567 21.53 -39.02 7.60
CA ILE A 567 22.13 -40.33 7.26
C ILE A 567 23.04 -40.20 6.03
N GLY A 568 22.64 -39.40 5.04
CA GLY A 568 23.48 -39.10 3.88
C GLY A 568 24.80 -38.44 4.26
N ASN A 569 24.79 -37.46 5.17
CA ASN A 569 26.01 -36.86 5.70
C ASN A 569 26.87 -37.87 6.49
N ALA A 570 26.25 -38.69 7.34
CA ALA A 570 26.94 -39.74 8.08
C ALA A 570 27.68 -40.73 7.16
N ILE A 571 27.05 -41.18 6.06
CA ILE A 571 27.66 -42.06 5.05
C ILE A 571 28.77 -41.34 4.28
N LYS A 572 28.54 -40.07 3.94
CA LYS A 572 29.47 -39.25 3.16
C LYS A 572 30.79 -39.06 3.90
N PHE A 573 30.74 -38.82 5.22
CA PHE A 573 31.90 -38.51 6.05
C PHE A 573 32.46 -39.69 6.86
N THR A 574 31.94 -40.91 6.63
CA THR A 574 32.45 -42.16 7.19
C THR A 574 32.91 -43.10 6.08
N ASP A 575 34.21 -43.40 6.04
CA ASP A 575 34.78 -44.30 5.02
C ASP A 575 34.75 -45.77 5.43
N ARG A 576 34.92 -46.05 6.73
CA ARG A 576 34.82 -47.38 7.33
C ARG A 576 34.21 -47.28 8.73
N GLY A 577 33.38 -48.25 9.11
CA GLY A 577 32.79 -48.31 10.44
C GLY A 577 31.27 -48.46 10.43
N ILE A 578 30.58 -47.77 11.32
CA ILE A 578 29.14 -47.97 11.56
C ILE A 578 28.44 -46.62 11.55
N VAL A 579 27.27 -46.56 10.90
CA VAL A 579 26.28 -45.49 11.04
C VAL A 579 25.03 -46.11 11.65
N SER A 580 24.64 -45.67 12.85
CA SER A 580 23.46 -46.17 13.55
C SER A 580 22.42 -45.08 13.78
N VAL A 581 21.14 -45.45 13.73
CA VAL A 581 20.02 -44.58 14.08
C VAL A 581 19.31 -45.17 15.28
N SER A 582 19.28 -44.43 16.39
CA SER A 582 18.59 -44.83 17.62
C SER A 582 17.53 -43.79 18.00
N ALA A 583 16.55 -44.17 18.81
CA ALA A 583 15.55 -43.24 19.32
C ALA A 583 15.21 -43.52 20.78
N ALA A 584 14.94 -42.47 21.55
CA ALA A 584 14.55 -42.56 22.96
C ALA A 584 13.48 -41.51 23.30
N VAL A 585 12.54 -41.85 24.20
CA VAL A 585 11.59 -40.87 24.74
C VAL A 585 12.27 -40.06 25.83
N ILE A 586 12.39 -38.75 25.64
CA ILE A 586 12.98 -37.82 26.61
C ILE A 586 12.01 -36.65 26.80
N ARG A 587 11.56 -36.44 28.04
CA ARG A 587 10.70 -35.29 28.44
C ARG A 587 9.43 -35.12 27.59
N GLY A 588 8.78 -36.22 27.19
CA GLY A 588 7.55 -36.21 26.41
C GLY A 588 7.73 -35.98 24.90
N MET A 589 8.97 -35.98 24.42
CA MET A 589 9.33 -35.94 23.00
C MET A 589 10.12 -37.20 22.64
N VAL A 590 10.13 -37.58 21.37
CA VAL A 590 11.03 -38.61 20.84
C VAL A 590 12.30 -37.95 20.34
N GLU A 591 13.43 -38.26 20.96
CA GLU A 591 14.75 -37.86 20.48
C GLU A 591 15.31 -38.95 19.57
N VAL A 592 15.63 -38.59 18.34
CA VAL A 592 16.24 -39.45 17.33
C VAL A 592 17.71 -39.07 17.20
N ARG A 593 18.61 -40.05 17.29
CA ARG A 593 20.05 -39.88 17.20
C ARG A 593 20.60 -40.61 15.99
N VAL A 594 21.31 -39.90 15.12
CA VAL A 594 22.08 -40.45 14.00
C VAL A 594 23.55 -40.38 14.39
N SER A 595 24.16 -41.54 14.63
CA SER A 595 25.55 -41.68 15.08
C SER A 595 26.41 -42.22 13.94
N ASP A 596 27.60 -41.65 13.75
CA ASP A 596 28.61 -42.11 12.80
C ASP A 596 29.97 -42.26 13.47
N THR A 597 30.82 -43.16 12.94
CA THR A 597 32.22 -43.33 13.38
C THR A 597 33.23 -42.65 12.43
N GLY A 598 32.83 -41.53 11.82
CA GLY A 598 33.57 -40.82 10.79
C GLY A 598 34.64 -39.85 11.31
N ILE A 599 34.99 -38.86 10.49
CA ILE A 599 36.08 -37.92 10.77
C ILE A 599 35.81 -36.95 11.94
N GLY A 600 34.55 -36.84 12.39
CA GLY A 600 34.14 -35.88 13.42
C GLY A 600 34.22 -34.41 12.97
N ILE A 601 33.72 -33.51 13.83
CA ILE A 601 33.55 -32.07 13.56
C ILE A 601 34.21 -31.29 14.70
N ALA A 602 35.10 -30.35 14.35
CA ALA A 602 35.76 -29.49 15.33
C ALA A 602 34.75 -28.59 16.07
N GLU A 603 34.95 -28.37 17.37
CA GLU A 603 34.08 -27.56 18.24
C GLU A 603 33.66 -26.19 17.64
N PRO A 604 34.57 -25.35 17.09
CA PRO A 604 34.16 -24.06 16.51
C PRO A 604 33.31 -24.18 15.23
N MET A 605 33.23 -25.37 14.63
CA MET A 605 32.38 -25.64 13.47
C MET A 605 30.98 -26.12 13.85
N GLN A 606 30.77 -26.69 15.04
CA GLN A 606 29.51 -27.34 15.41
C GLN A 606 28.30 -26.39 15.44
N GLU A 607 28.49 -25.12 15.79
CA GLU A 607 27.43 -24.11 15.65
C GLU A 607 27.32 -23.54 14.23
N ARG A 608 28.43 -23.47 13.49
CA ARG A 608 28.48 -22.85 12.16
C ARG A 608 27.86 -23.73 11.07
N ILE A 609 27.93 -25.06 11.20
CA ILE A 609 27.38 -26.01 10.19
C ILE A 609 25.86 -25.89 9.98
N PHE A 610 25.12 -25.27 10.91
CA PHE A 610 23.69 -25.02 10.77
C PHE A 610 23.36 -23.68 10.09
N LYS A 611 24.36 -22.84 9.80
CA LYS A 611 24.17 -21.58 9.03
C LYS A 611 24.15 -21.89 7.54
N ALA A 612 23.28 -21.21 6.80
CA ALA A 612 23.15 -21.39 5.35
C ALA A 612 24.46 -21.07 4.60
N PHE A 613 24.82 -21.90 3.63
CA PHE A 613 25.99 -21.77 2.75
C PHE A 613 27.37 -21.92 3.43
N GLU A 614 27.43 -22.34 4.69
CA GLU A 614 28.70 -22.57 5.40
C GLU A 614 29.23 -23.99 5.14
N GLN A 615 30.53 -24.12 4.88
CA GLN A 615 31.26 -25.38 4.67
C GLN A 615 32.59 -25.37 5.42
N ALA A 616 33.12 -26.55 5.79
CA ALA A 616 34.46 -26.67 6.34
C ALA A 616 35.51 -26.25 5.29
N GLU A 617 36.56 -25.52 5.71
CA GLU A 617 37.57 -24.94 4.80
C GLU A 617 38.18 -25.96 3.82
N ALA A 618 38.38 -25.51 2.58
CA ALA A 618 38.63 -26.30 1.38
C ALA A 618 40.03 -26.94 1.24
N SER A 619 40.75 -27.17 2.34
CA SER A 619 42.20 -27.42 2.26
C SER A 619 42.61 -28.88 2.07
N GLU A 620 41.77 -29.90 2.32
CA GLU A 620 42.15 -31.31 2.03
C GLU A 620 41.03 -32.22 1.47
N THR A 621 39.79 -31.72 1.31
CA THR A 621 38.60 -32.51 0.91
C THR A 621 38.05 -32.11 -0.47
N ARG A 622 38.92 -32.05 -1.49
CA ARG A 622 38.51 -31.75 -2.89
C ARG A 622 37.52 -32.76 -3.52
N SER A 623 37.16 -33.84 -2.84
CA SER A 623 36.36 -34.92 -3.41
C SER A 623 34.85 -34.89 -3.08
N TYR A 624 34.36 -33.97 -2.23
CA TYR A 624 33.00 -34.08 -1.65
C TYR A 624 32.20 -32.75 -1.54
N GLY A 625 31.99 -32.04 -2.65
CA GLY A 625 31.19 -30.80 -2.69
C GLY A 625 29.70 -30.98 -2.34
N GLY A 626 29.16 -30.17 -1.42
CA GLY A 626 27.73 -30.01 -1.14
C GLY A 626 27.29 -28.55 -1.34
N THR A 627 26.01 -28.22 -1.12
CA THR A 627 25.47 -26.84 -1.20
C THR A 627 25.60 -26.05 0.10
N GLY A 628 25.81 -26.73 1.24
CA GLY A 628 25.80 -26.10 2.56
C GLY A 628 24.40 -25.66 3.03
N LEU A 629 23.33 -26.13 2.38
CA LEU A 629 21.94 -25.80 2.71
C LEU A 629 21.25 -26.87 3.56
N GLY A 630 21.58 -28.16 3.34
CA GLY A 630 20.88 -29.29 3.96
C GLY A 630 20.69 -29.17 5.48
N LEU A 631 21.76 -28.93 6.26
CA LEU A 631 21.65 -28.85 7.74
C LEU A 631 20.82 -27.65 8.22
N SER A 632 20.87 -26.51 7.50
CA SER A 632 20.05 -25.34 7.81
C SER A 632 18.55 -25.60 7.55
N ILE A 633 18.24 -26.32 6.47
CA ILE A 633 16.88 -26.77 6.11
C ILE A 633 16.39 -27.79 7.15
N THR A 634 17.22 -28.78 7.51
CA THR A 634 16.90 -29.79 8.53
C THR A 634 16.56 -29.15 9.87
N ARG A 635 17.36 -28.18 10.33
CA ARG A 635 17.07 -27.44 11.57
C ARG A 635 15.71 -26.75 11.52
N LYS A 636 15.41 -26.08 10.41
CA LYS A 636 14.13 -25.39 10.28
C LYS A 636 12.93 -26.33 10.22
N LEU A 637 13.06 -27.46 9.54
CA LEU A 637 12.01 -28.49 9.50
C LEU A 637 11.76 -29.07 10.90
N VAL A 638 12.79 -29.36 11.68
CA VAL A 638 12.67 -29.82 13.07
C VAL A 638 11.98 -28.76 13.95
N GLU A 639 12.36 -27.48 13.81
CA GLU A 639 11.70 -26.37 14.53
C GLU A 639 10.20 -26.26 14.18
N LEU A 640 9.83 -26.37 12.90
CA LEU A 640 8.41 -26.37 12.46
C LEU A 640 7.64 -27.58 13.01
N HIS A 641 8.32 -28.71 13.23
CA HIS A 641 7.74 -29.87 13.93
C HIS A 641 7.48 -29.60 15.41
N GLY A 642 8.07 -28.54 15.99
CA GLY A 642 8.04 -28.23 17.41
C GLY A 642 9.19 -28.87 18.20
N GLY A 643 10.22 -29.33 17.50
CA GLY A 643 11.43 -29.95 18.09
C GLY A 643 12.66 -29.05 18.00
N HIS A 644 13.80 -29.63 18.39
CA HIS A 644 15.13 -29.02 18.34
C HIS A 644 16.15 -30.01 17.80
N ILE A 645 17.25 -29.53 17.19
CA ILE A 645 18.36 -30.36 16.69
C ILE A 645 19.71 -29.86 17.22
N ASP A 646 20.56 -30.79 17.65
CA ASP A 646 21.92 -30.56 18.14
C ASP A 646 22.92 -31.55 17.53
N VAL A 647 24.21 -31.25 17.69
CA VAL A 647 25.31 -32.14 17.31
C VAL A 647 26.29 -32.28 18.48
N SER A 648 26.77 -33.51 18.71
CA SER A 648 27.89 -33.81 19.60
C SER A 648 28.94 -34.55 18.79
N SER A 649 30.13 -33.97 18.65
CA SER A 649 31.17 -34.54 17.80
C SER A 649 32.57 -34.23 18.34
N SER A 650 33.54 -35.08 18.01
CA SER A 650 34.95 -34.87 18.31
C SER A 650 35.80 -35.33 17.12
N PRO A 651 36.82 -34.55 16.69
CA PRO A 651 37.67 -34.94 15.56
C PRO A 651 38.25 -36.36 15.74
N GLY A 652 38.06 -37.20 14.73
CA GLY A 652 38.53 -38.59 14.68
C GLY A 652 37.70 -39.62 15.46
N GLN A 653 36.64 -39.21 16.18
CA GLN A 653 35.77 -40.13 16.94
C GLN A 653 34.35 -40.27 16.35
N GLY A 654 34.04 -39.52 15.28
CA GLY A 654 32.71 -39.51 14.65
C GLY A 654 31.78 -38.43 15.21
N SER A 655 30.52 -38.43 14.77
CA SER A 655 29.52 -37.43 15.14
C SER A 655 28.18 -38.05 15.52
N ILE A 656 27.45 -37.38 16.41
CA ILE A 656 26.09 -37.72 16.80
C ILE A 656 25.20 -36.50 16.56
N PHE A 657 24.30 -36.61 15.59
CA PHE A 657 23.25 -35.61 15.36
C PHE A 657 21.97 -36.07 16.07
N SER A 658 21.42 -35.22 16.95
CA SER A 658 20.23 -35.54 17.74
C SER A 658 19.12 -34.55 17.45
N PHE A 659 17.91 -35.01 17.12
CA PHE A 659 16.75 -34.13 16.92
C PHE A 659 15.49 -34.66 17.60
N THR A 660 14.55 -33.78 17.97
CA THR A 660 13.33 -34.15 18.69
C THR A 660 12.05 -34.03 17.86
N LEU A 661 11.08 -34.91 18.13
CA LEU A 661 9.74 -34.91 17.53
C LEU A 661 8.66 -35.07 18.62
N PRO A 662 7.47 -34.48 18.44
CA PRO A 662 6.36 -34.65 19.39
C PRO A 662 5.75 -36.06 19.32
N LEU A 663 5.30 -36.57 20.47
CA LEU A 663 4.55 -37.82 20.56
C LEU A 663 3.14 -37.66 19.98
N SER A 664 2.63 -38.72 19.37
CA SER A 664 1.23 -38.80 18.96
C SER A 664 0.33 -39.07 20.17
N ASN A 665 -0.65 -38.21 20.43
CA ASN A 665 -1.63 -38.41 21.50
C ASN A 665 -2.70 -39.42 21.04
N ALA A 666 -2.78 -40.58 21.70
CA ALA A 666 -3.64 -41.71 21.34
C ALA A 666 -5.16 -41.51 21.61
N ALA A 667 -5.69 -40.29 21.56
CA ALA A 667 -7.08 -40.00 21.89
C ALA A 667 -7.81 -39.24 20.77
N SER A 668 -7.84 -39.82 19.57
CA SER A 668 -8.87 -39.55 18.57
C SER A 668 -8.72 -40.51 17.38
N ASN A 669 -9.52 -41.56 17.36
CA ASN A 669 -9.90 -42.34 16.18
C ASN A 669 -11.38 -42.73 16.39
N PRO A 670 -12.20 -42.82 15.33
CA PRO A 670 -12.11 -43.94 14.37
C PRO A 670 -12.28 -43.47 12.90
N ILE A 671 -11.99 -44.23 11.83
CA ILE A 671 -12.27 -45.65 11.53
C ILE A 671 -11.19 -46.18 10.56
N LYS A 672 -10.84 -47.46 10.72
CA LYS A 672 -9.96 -48.29 9.87
C LYS A 672 -10.75 -48.97 8.74
N GLU A 673 -9.96 -49.49 7.78
CA GLU A 673 -10.22 -50.57 6.80
C GLU A 673 -10.41 -50.04 5.37
N GLN A 674 -9.57 -50.35 4.37
CA GLN A 674 -8.70 -51.51 4.16
C GLN A 674 -7.57 -51.12 3.19
N GLU A 675 -6.33 -51.48 3.53
CA GLU A 675 -5.30 -51.76 2.52
C GLU A 675 -4.25 -52.71 3.11
N ASN A 676 -4.01 -53.79 2.39
CA ASN A 676 -2.83 -54.65 2.35
C ASN A 676 -3.08 -55.54 1.10
N GLU A 677 -2.15 -55.83 0.21
CA GLU A 677 -0.71 -55.59 0.16
C GLU A 677 -0.31 -55.78 -1.32
N VAL A 678 0.54 -54.88 -1.81
CA VAL A 678 1.86 -55.13 -2.41
C VAL A 678 1.98 -56.38 -3.32
N THR A 679 2.47 -56.21 -4.54
CA THR A 679 3.85 -56.60 -4.92
C THR A 679 4.09 -56.47 -6.43
N ALA A 680 5.22 -55.82 -6.73
CA ALA A 680 6.15 -55.92 -7.86
C ALA A 680 5.68 -56.43 -9.23
N LEU A 681 6.09 -55.68 -10.25
CA LEU A 681 6.96 -56.05 -11.38
C LEU A 681 6.91 -54.82 -12.29
N GLN A 682 7.97 -54.01 -12.36
CA GLN A 682 9.06 -54.16 -13.35
C GLN A 682 8.58 -54.66 -14.70
N THR A 683 9.23 -54.11 -15.72
CA THR A 683 9.04 -54.36 -17.14
C THR A 683 7.93 -53.49 -17.76
N GLU A 684 8.19 -52.65 -18.76
CA GLU A 684 9.38 -52.62 -19.59
C GLU A 684 9.24 -51.50 -20.64
N THR A 685 10.36 -51.06 -21.19
CA THR A 685 10.54 -50.89 -22.64
C THR A 685 9.30 -50.51 -23.45
N SER A 686 9.18 -49.34 -24.07
CA SER A 686 10.15 -48.65 -24.92
C SER A 686 9.36 -47.66 -25.79
N ILE A 687 9.87 -46.74 -26.59
CA ILE A 687 10.75 -46.82 -27.76
C ILE A 687 10.69 -45.38 -28.36
N SER A 688 11.72 -44.98 -29.10
CA SER A 688 11.87 -43.96 -30.15
C SER A 688 10.61 -43.38 -30.83
N TYR A 689 10.84 -42.67 -31.93
CA TYR A 689 9.94 -42.45 -33.07
C TYR A 689 9.48 -40.99 -33.23
N PRO A 690 9.04 -40.65 -34.44
CA PRO A 690 9.71 -39.80 -35.41
C PRO A 690 8.97 -38.45 -35.46
N HIS A 691 9.30 -37.56 -36.38
CA HIS A 691 8.31 -36.54 -36.78
C HIS A 691 6.99 -37.24 -37.18
N ARG A 692 5.95 -37.16 -36.33
CA ARG A 692 4.57 -37.54 -36.65
C ARG A 692 3.77 -36.27 -36.89
N GLU A 693 3.03 -36.21 -38.00
CA GLU A 693 2.00 -35.21 -38.22
C GLU A 693 0.88 -35.40 -37.19
N TYR A 694 0.48 -34.33 -36.51
CA TYR A 694 -0.73 -34.30 -35.68
C TYR A 694 -1.97 -34.21 -36.58
N PRO A 695 -3.11 -34.81 -36.20
CA PRO A 695 -3.38 -35.51 -34.93
C PRO A 695 -2.81 -36.93 -34.85
N ILE A 696 -2.40 -37.35 -33.65
CA ILE A 696 -2.06 -38.75 -33.36
C ILE A 696 -3.35 -39.48 -32.97
N CYS A 697 -3.80 -40.41 -33.82
CA CYS A 697 -4.98 -41.23 -33.55
C CYS A 697 -4.57 -42.63 -33.08
N ILE A 698 -5.10 -43.06 -31.92
CA ILE A 698 -4.88 -44.39 -31.34
C ILE A 698 -6.25 -44.99 -31.06
N ASN A 699 -6.53 -46.14 -31.66
CA ASN A 699 -7.77 -46.89 -31.38
C ASN A 699 -7.56 -47.75 -30.13
N GLY A 700 -8.44 -47.61 -29.15
CA GLY A 700 -8.51 -48.42 -27.94
C GLY A 700 -9.52 -49.56 -28.07
N GLU A 701 -9.73 -50.31 -26.98
CA GLU A 701 -10.74 -51.36 -26.88
C GLU A 701 -12.15 -50.81 -26.60
N LYS A 702 -12.22 -49.60 -26.02
CA LYS A 702 -13.46 -48.86 -25.79
C LYS A 702 -13.76 -47.92 -26.97
N ASP A 703 -15.04 -47.84 -27.32
CA ASP A 703 -15.56 -46.87 -28.30
C ASP A 703 -15.49 -45.41 -27.78
N GLU A 704 -15.26 -45.23 -26.48
CA GLU A 704 -15.10 -43.94 -25.81
C GLU A 704 -13.79 -43.24 -26.27
N THR A 705 -13.93 -42.25 -27.17
CA THR A 705 -12.78 -41.48 -27.69
C THR A 705 -12.51 -40.24 -26.84
N ILE A 706 -11.27 -40.10 -26.34
CA ILE A 706 -10.80 -38.95 -25.55
C ILE A 706 -9.87 -38.08 -26.41
N LEU A 707 -10.14 -36.77 -26.45
CA LEU A 707 -9.26 -35.78 -27.07
C LEU A 707 -8.29 -35.26 -26.00
N VAL A 708 -6.99 -35.36 -26.26
CA VAL A 708 -5.94 -34.86 -25.36
C VAL A 708 -5.19 -33.74 -26.06
N VAL A 709 -5.12 -32.58 -25.40
CA VAL A 709 -4.54 -31.35 -25.95
C VAL A 709 -3.47 -30.83 -24.97
N ASP A 710 -2.21 -30.93 -25.37
CA ASP A 710 -1.05 -30.47 -24.58
C ASP A 710 0.12 -30.16 -25.52
N ASP A 711 0.76 -29.01 -25.36
CA ASP A 711 1.89 -28.60 -26.19
C ASP A 711 3.20 -29.30 -25.77
N ASP A 712 3.28 -29.77 -24.52
CA ASP A 712 4.40 -30.54 -24.02
C ASP A 712 4.28 -32.02 -24.43
N PHE A 713 5.20 -32.45 -25.28
CA PHE A 713 5.25 -33.83 -25.78
C PHE A 713 5.39 -34.86 -24.64
N GLY A 714 6.09 -34.52 -23.55
CA GLY A 714 6.30 -35.42 -22.41
C GLY A 714 5.00 -35.71 -21.67
N ASN A 715 4.21 -34.67 -21.40
CA ASN A 715 2.88 -34.77 -20.81
C ASN A 715 1.92 -35.49 -21.76
N LEU A 716 1.92 -35.11 -23.04
CA LEU A 716 1.08 -35.73 -24.06
C LEU A 716 1.34 -37.24 -24.16
N GLN A 717 2.60 -37.65 -24.21
CA GLN A 717 2.98 -39.06 -24.28
C GLN A 717 2.66 -39.81 -22.97
N SER A 718 2.84 -39.16 -21.82
CA SER A 718 2.45 -39.71 -20.52
C SER A 718 0.94 -39.99 -20.46
N MET A 719 0.11 -39.02 -20.88
CA MET A 719 -1.34 -39.17 -20.93
C MET A 719 -1.78 -40.22 -21.95
N ILE A 720 -1.16 -40.25 -23.14
CA ILE A 720 -1.40 -41.29 -24.14
C ILE A 720 -1.17 -42.68 -23.54
N ASN A 721 -0.05 -42.88 -22.84
CA ASN A 721 0.28 -44.16 -22.26
C ASN A 721 -0.71 -44.55 -21.16
N LEU A 722 -1.09 -43.62 -20.27
CA LEU A 722 -2.05 -43.87 -19.19
C LEU A 722 -3.45 -44.21 -19.72
N LEU A 723 -3.97 -43.43 -20.66
CA LEU A 723 -5.30 -43.65 -21.24
C LEU A 723 -5.34 -44.94 -22.08
N LYS A 724 -4.24 -45.29 -22.75
CA LYS A 724 -4.12 -46.51 -23.54
C LYS A 724 -4.13 -47.76 -22.67
N LEU A 725 -3.49 -47.72 -21.49
CA LEU A 725 -3.54 -48.82 -20.51
C LEU A 725 -4.97 -49.11 -20.04
N GLU A 726 -5.84 -48.10 -20.04
CA GLU A 726 -7.24 -48.20 -19.60
C GLU A 726 -8.23 -48.50 -20.75
N GLY A 727 -7.70 -48.77 -21.95
CA GLY A 727 -8.46 -49.20 -23.12
C GLY A 727 -9.17 -48.07 -23.88
N TYR A 728 -8.93 -46.80 -23.57
CA TYR A 728 -9.59 -45.68 -24.27
C TYR A 728 -9.07 -45.47 -25.70
N SER A 729 -9.94 -45.03 -26.59
CA SER A 729 -9.54 -44.49 -27.89
C SER A 729 -9.07 -43.04 -27.71
N ILE A 730 -7.98 -42.64 -28.36
CA ILE A 730 -7.30 -41.36 -28.08
C ILE A 730 -7.05 -40.61 -29.38
N VAL A 731 -7.35 -39.32 -29.36
CA VAL A 731 -6.86 -38.35 -30.34
C VAL A 731 -5.99 -37.37 -29.59
N ALA A 732 -4.71 -37.32 -29.92
CA ALA A 732 -3.77 -36.41 -29.27
C ALA A 732 -3.32 -35.33 -30.26
N VAL A 733 -3.37 -34.08 -29.81
CA VAL A 733 -2.99 -32.87 -30.56
C VAL A 733 -2.13 -31.98 -29.68
N ASN A 734 -1.28 -31.16 -30.29
CA ASN A 734 -0.31 -30.32 -29.58
C ASN A 734 -0.63 -28.81 -29.61
N ARG A 735 -1.80 -28.44 -30.14
CA ARG A 735 -2.21 -27.05 -30.36
C ARG A 735 -3.72 -26.92 -30.22
N GLY A 736 -4.18 -25.80 -29.66
CA GLY A 736 -5.60 -25.51 -29.49
C GLY A 736 -6.35 -25.41 -30.83
N GLN A 737 -5.72 -24.82 -31.85
CA GLN A 737 -6.32 -24.71 -33.19
C GLN A 737 -6.64 -26.07 -33.81
N ILE A 738 -5.72 -27.04 -33.69
CA ILE A 738 -5.92 -28.41 -34.22
C ILE A 738 -7.01 -29.12 -33.41
N ALA A 739 -7.11 -28.87 -32.11
CA ALA A 739 -8.21 -29.40 -31.29
C ALA A 739 -9.58 -28.92 -31.80
N LEU A 740 -9.72 -27.63 -32.11
CA LEU A 740 -10.95 -27.07 -32.67
C LEU A 740 -11.26 -27.61 -34.08
N GLU A 741 -10.22 -27.83 -34.90
CA GLU A 741 -10.37 -28.48 -36.20
C GLU A 741 -10.86 -29.93 -36.06
N GLU A 742 -10.32 -30.71 -35.14
CA GLU A 742 -10.81 -32.07 -34.85
C GLU A 742 -12.25 -32.08 -34.34
N LEU A 743 -12.65 -31.08 -33.54
CA LEU A 743 -14.04 -30.90 -33.09
C LEU A 743 -15.00 -30.42 -34.18
N SER A 744 -14.47 -29.92 -35.31
CA SER A 744 -15.27 -29.57 -36.48
C SER A 744 -15.52 -30.77 -37.41
N LYS A 745 -14.70 -31.82 -37.28
CA LYS A 745 -14.93 -33.10 -37.96
C LYS A 745 -16.08 -33.82 -37.25
N ASN A 746 -16.92 -34.57 -37.97
CA ASN A 746 -18.05 -35.34 -37.42
C ASN A 746 -17.59 -36.56 -36.58
N ARG A 747 -16.66 -36.36 -35.66
CA ARG A 747 -16.15 -37.36 -34.71
C ARG A 747 -16.69 -37.05 -33.33
N GLU A 748 -17.26 -38.05 -32.66
CA GLU A 748 -17.76 -37.90 -31.30
C GLU A 748 -16.64 -38.10 -30.28
N PHE A 749 -16.54 -37.18 -29.33
CA PHE A 749 -15.60 -37.24 -28.22
C PHE A 749 -16.37 -37.40 -26.91
N PHE A 750 -15.87 -38.29 -26.05
CA PHE A 750 -16.45 -38.55 -24.72
C PHE A 750 -15.91 -37.63 -23.64
N LEU A 751 -14.68 -37.16 -23.80
CA LEU A 751 -13.98 -36.28 -22.86
C LEU A 751 -12.90 -35.51 -23.63
N ILE A 752 -12.68 -34.26 -23.23
CA ILE A 752 -11.51 -33.49 -23.61
C ILE A 752 -10.64 -33.29 -22.37
N VAL A 753 -9.35 -33.61 -22.48
CA VAL A 753 -8.32 -33.25 -21.50
C VAL A 753 -7.50 -32.11 -22.12
N LEU A 754 -7.55 -30.94 -21.50
CA LEU A 754 -7.13 -29.68 -22.10
C LEU A 754 -6.13 -28.92 -21.23
N ASP A 755 -4.95 -28.61 -21.76
CA ASP A 755 -4.02 -27.71 -21.10
C ASP A 755 -4.43 -26.24 -21.17
N ILE A 756 -4.15 -25.49 -20.10
CA ILE A 756 -4.42 -24.04 -20.03
C ILE A 756 -3.39 -23.24 -20.85
N MET A 757 -2.12 -23.63 -20.77
CA MET A 757 -0.99 -22.85 -21.26
C MET A 757 -0.46 -23.44 -22.57
N MET A 758 -1.07 -23.07 -23.69
CA MET A 758 -0.61 -23.49 -25.03
C MET A 758 -0.11 -22.27 -25.84
N PRO A 759 0.83 -22.46 -26.77
CA PRO A 759 1.52 -21.36 -27.46
C PRO A 759 0.69 -20.66 -28.55
N ASP A 760 -0.36 -21.29 -29.08
CA ASP A 760 -1.20 -20.73 -30.13
C ASP A 760 -2.42 -19.99 -29.58
N MET A 761 -3.14 -20.61 -28.65
CA MET A 761 -4.30 -20.04 -27.95
C MET A 761 -4.41 -20.63 -26.55
N SER A 762 -5.01 -19.90 -25.61
CA SER A 762 -5.18 -20.42 -24.25
C SER A 762 -6.22 -21.54 -24.21
N GLY A 763 -6.04 -22.51 -23.29
CA GLY A 763 -7.06 -23.51 -22.99
C GLY A 763 -8.42 -22.90 -22.61
N TYR A 764 -8.44 -21.70 -22.03
CA TYR A 764 -9.70 -20.98 -21.79
C TYR A 764 -10.41 -20.55 -23.08
N GLU A 765 -9.66 -20.16 -24.11
CA GLU A 765 -10.22 -19.78 -25.40
C GLU A 765 -10.80 -21.00 -26.13
N VAL A 766 -10.10 -22.14 -26.07
CA VAL A 766 -10.60 -23.42 -26.58
C VAL A 766 -11.86 -23.87 -25.83
N LEU A 767 -11.85 -23.77 -24.49
CA LEU A 767 -13.00 -24.09 -23.65
C LEU A 767 -14.22 -23.21 -23.98
N ASN A 768 -14.03 -21.90 -24.16
CA ASN A 768 -15.11 -21.00 -24.56
C ASN A 768 -15.69 -21.38 -25.93
N ALA A 769 -14.84 -21.66 -26.92
CA ALA A 769 -15.29 -22.12 -28.24
C ALA A 769 -16.03 -23.48 -28.18
N ILE A 770 -15.64 -24.37 -27.26
CA ILE A 770 -16.38 -25.62 -27.00
C ILE A 770 -17.75 -25.30 -26.40
N ARG A 771 -17.83 -24.38 -25.43
CA ARG A 771 -19.07 -24.04 -24.71
C ARG A 771 -20.08 -23.26 -25.53
N GLU A 772 -19.66 -22.60 -26.61
CA GLU A 772 -20.55 -22.05 -27.63
C GLU A 772 -21.29 -23.14 -28.42
N ARG A 773 -20.74 -24.36 -28.49
CA ARG A 773 -21.26 -25.47 -29.33
C ARG A 773 -21.80 -26.66 -28.53
N PHE A 774 -21.25 -26.95 -27.36
CA PHE A 774 -21.55 -28.13 -26.56
C PHE A 774 -21.71 -27.76 -25.08
N SER A 775 -22.79 -28.23 -24.46
CA SER A 775 -22.97 -28.08 -23.02
C SER A 775 -21.95 -28.92 -22.22
N PRO A 776 -21.70 -28.59 -20.93
CA PRO A 776 -20.81 -29.38 -20.07
C PRO A 776 -21.20 -30.86 -19.91
N PHE A 777 -22.48 -31.19 -20.12
CA PHE A 777 -22.98 -32.57 -20.04
C PHE A 777 -22.81 -33.33 -21.36
N GLU A 778 -22.91 -32.63 -22.49
CA GLU A 778 -22.71 -33.21 -23.81
C GLU A 778 -21.24 -33.49 -24.11
N LEU A 779 -20.35 -32.58 -23.70
CA LEU A 779 -18.91 -32.74 -23.87
C LEU A 779 -18.16 -32.25 -22.63
N PRO A 780 -17.84 -33.19 -21.71
CA PRO A 780 -17.05 -32.88 -20.54
C PRO A 780 -15.63 -32.42 -20.90
N VAL A 781 -15.13 -31.42 -20.18
CA VAL A 781 -13.75 -30.90 -20.33
C VAL A 781 -13.05 -30.94 -18.99
N LEU A 782 -11.90 -31.62 -18.95
CA LEU A 782 -10.97 -31.72 -17.83
C LEU A 782 -9.79 -30.76 -18.08
N MET A 783 -9.66 -29.72 -17.27
CA MET A 783 -8.60 -28.72 -17.41
C MET A 783 -7.31 -29.15 -16.69
N LEU A 784 -6.16 -29.00 -17.34
CA LEU A 784 -4.86 -29.19 -16.72
C LEU A 784 -4.26 -27.84 -16.32
N THR A 785 -3.91 -27.66 -15.05
CA THR A 785 -3.42 -26.38 -14.49
C THR A 785 -1.99 -26.50 -13.99
N ALA A 786 -1.16 -25.46 -14.19
CA ALA A 786 0.22 -25.42 -13.70
C ALA A 786 0.35 -25.21 -12.17
N GLY A 787 -0.75 -25.00 -11.44
CA GLY A 787 -0.71 -24.77 -9.99
C GLY A 787 -2.01 -25.09 -9.25
N ASN A 788 -1.87 -25.57 -8.00
CA ASN A 788 -2.98 -25.79 -7.07
C ASN A 788 -3.45 -24.48 -6.38
N ARG A 789 -3.51 -23.37 -7.13
CA ARG A 789 -4.05 -22.10 -6.62
C ARG A 789 -5.57 -22.10 -6.74
N VAL A 790 -6.25 -21.69 -5.67
CA VAL A 790 -7.72 -21.65 -5.60
C VAL A 790 -8.30 -20.78 -6.72
N ASP A 791 -7.65 -19.65 -7.04
CA ASP A 791 -8.12 -18.71 -8.06
C ASP A 791 -8.18 -19.34 -9.48
N ASP A 792 -7.17 -20.14 -9.85
CA ASP A 792 -7.11 -20.82 -11.16
C ASP A 792 -8.15 -21.94 -11.28
N MET A 793 -8.49 -22.57 -10.14
CA MET A 793 -9.55 -23.59 -10.05
C MET A 793 -10.94 -22.94 -10.20
N THR A 794 -11.18 -21.84 -9.48
CA THR A 794 -12.43 -21.09 -9.55
C THR A 794 -12.67 -20.56 -10.96
N LEU A 795 -11.64 -19.97 -11.58
CA LEU A 795 -11.75 -19.45 -12.94
C LEU A 795 -12.06 -20.55 -13.96
N SER A 796 -11.43 -21.73 -13.85
CA SER A 796 -11.69 -22.87 -14.74
C SER A 796 -13.13 -23.37 -14.66
N LEU A 797 -13.69 -23.47 -13.45
CA LEU A 797 -15.07 -23.90 -13.26
C LEU A 797 -16.08 -22.83 -13.72
N GLU A 798 -15.80 -21.54 -13.48
CA GLU A 798 -16.66 -20.43 -13.93
C GLU A 798 -16.72 -20.31 -15.46
N ASN A 799 -15.64 -20.64 -16.17
CA ASN A 799 -15.63 -20.70 -17.64
C ASN A 799 -16.23 -22.01 -18.21
N GLY A 800 -16.82 -22.85 -17.34
CA GLY A 800 -17.60 -24.02 -17.74
C GLY A 800 -16.82 -25.33 -17.85
N ALA A 801 -15.60 -25.43 -17.32
CA ALA A 801 -14.93 -26.73 -17.20
C ALA A 801 -15.68 -27.65 -16.22
N ASN A 802 -15.58 -28.97 -16.42
CA ASN A 802 -16.25 -29.93 -15.55
C ASN A 802 -15.43 -30.27 -14.32
N ASP A 803 -14.10 -30.31 -14.48
CA ASP A 803 -13.16 -30.59 -13.40
C ASP A 803 -11.76 -30.10 -13.81
N PHE A 804 -10.81 -30.15 -12.89
CA PHE A 804 -9.41 -29.78 -13.15
C PHE A 804 -8.43 -30.74 -12.47
N VAL A 805 -7.19 -30.79 -12.98
CA VAL A 805 -6.07 -31.54 -12.40
C VAL A 805 -4.80 -30.69 -12.44
N GLY A 806 -4.05 -30.66 -11.34
CA GLY A 806 -2.78 -29.96 -11.24
C GLY A 806 -1.63 -30.69 -11.93
N LYS A 807 -0.78 -29.96 -12.66
CA LYS A 807 0.50 -30.41 -13.21
C LYS A 807 1.62 -30.12 -12.20
N PRO A 808 2.54 -31.08 -11.92
CA PRO A 808 2.54 -32.45 -12.40
C PRO A 808 1.43 -33.27 -11.74
N PHE A 809 0.73 -34.11 -12.52
CA PHE A 809 -0.36 -34.95 -12.04
C PHE A 809 0.11 -36.35 -11.67
N GLU A 810 -0.47 -36.90 -10.62
CA GLU A 810 -0.33 -38.33 -10.32
C GLU A 810 -1.24 -39.14 -11.26
N ALA A 811 -0.75 -40.30 -11.71
CA ALA A 811 -1.48 -41.14 -12.67
C ALA A 811 -2.86 -41.57 -12.13
N GLU A 812 -2.95 -41.90 -10.84
CA GLU A 812 -4.19 -42.29 -10.19
C GLU A 812 -5.19 -41.13 -10.10
N GLU A 813 -4.71 -39.93 -9.79
CA GLU A 813 -5.54 -38.72 -9.73
C GLU A 813 -6.14 -38.41 -11.10
N LEU A 814 -5.31 -38.35 -12.15
CA LEU A 814 -5.78 -38.08 -13.51
C LEU A 814 -6.82 -39.14 -13.95
N MET A 815 -6.52 -40.43 -13.73
CA MET A 815 -7.42 -41.50 -14.15
C MET A 815 -8.72 -41.54 -13.34
N ALA A 816 -8.70 -41.21 -12.05
CA ALA A 816 -9.92 -41.11 -11.25
C ALA A 816 -10.87 -40.04 -11.82
N ARG A 817 -10.32 -38.89 -12.22
CA ARG A 817 -11.06 -37.77 -12.83
C ARG A 817 -11.60 -38.14 -14.20
N VAL A 818 -10.77 -38.75 -15.05
CA VAL A 818 -11.18 -39.28 -16.35
C VAL A 818 -12.33 -40.27 -16.20
N ARG A 819 -12.19 -41.28 -15.34
CA ARG A 819 -13.26 -42.29 -15.10
C ARG A 819 -14.55 -41.67 -14.58
N SER A 820 -14.47 -40.67 -13.72
CA SER A 820 -15.63 -39.94 -13.20
C SER A 820 -16.39 -39.24 -14.32
N LEU A 821 -15.66 -38.49 -15.17
CA LEU A 821 -16.25 -37.71 -16.26
C LEU A 821 -16.77 -38.59 -17.40
N THR A 822 -16.09 -39.67 -17.75
CA THR A 822 -16.58 -40.61 -18.77
C THR A 822 -17.83 -41.36 -18.29
N ARG A 823 -17.90 -41.73 -17.01
CA ARG A 823 -19.14 -42.29 -16.41
C ARG A 823 -20.29 -41.30 -16.40
N LEU A 824 -20.02 -40.03 -16.14
CA LEU A 824 -21.02 -38.96 -16.22
C LEU A 824 -21.57 -38.86 -17.64
N LYS A 825 -20.70 -38.81 -18.66
CA LYS A 825 -21.09 -38.80 -20.07
C LYS A 825 -21.93 -40.02 -20.45
N ALA A 826 -21.48 -41.22 -20.08
CA ALA A 826 -22.22 -42.47 -20.33
C ALA A 826 -23.60 -42.48 -19.64
N SER A 827 -23.71 -41.93 -18.43
CA SER A 827 -24.99 -41.85 -17.70
C SER A 827 -25.98 -40.89 -18.38
N VAL A 828 -25.48 -39.77 -18.92
CA VAL A 828 -26.30 -38.83 -19.70
C VAL A 828 -26.77 -39.48 -21.01
N GLU A 829 -25.91 -40.23 -21.70
CA GLU A 829 -26.30 -40.96 -22.92
C GLU A 829 -27.31 -42.07 -22.63
N HIS A 830 -27.14 -42.83 -21.55
CA HIS A 830 -28.11 -43.82 -21.12
C HIS A 830 -29.47 -43.21 -20.76
N ALA A 831 -29.48 -42.05 -20.09
CA ALA A 831 -30.72 -41.34 -19.79
C ALA A 831 -31.42 -40.86 -21.07
N ARG A 832 -30.66 -40.33 -22.04
CA ARG A 832 -31.16 -39.92 -23.35
C ARG A 832 -31.72 -41.10 -24.13
N ASP A 833 -31.04 -42.24 -24.14
CA ASP A 833 -31.46 -43.42 -24.87
C ASP A 833 -32.70 -44.06 -24.22
N ALA A 834 -32.81 -44.02 -22.89
CA ALA A 834 -34.02 -44.43 -22.17
C ALA A 834 -35.21 -43.50 -22.47
N GLU A 835 -34.99 -42.19 -22.59
CA GLU A 835 -36.00 -41.23 -23.01
C GLU A 835 -36.46 -41.51 -24.46
N ILE A 836 -35.53 -41.75 -25.38
CA ILE A 836 -35.84 -42.10 -26.78
C ILE A 836 -36.63 -43.43 -26.84
N ALA A 837 -36.22 -44.44 -26.07
CA ALA A 837 -36.91 -45.72 -26.00
C ALA A 837 -38.33 -45.58 -25.42
N PHE A 838 -38.53 -44.68 -24.46
CA PHE A 838 -39.85 -44.37 -23.91
C PHE A 838 -40.75 -43.65 -24.93
N LEU A 839 -40.22 -42.66 -25.67
CA LEU A 839 -40.97 -41.97 -26.73
C LEU A 839 -41.42 -42.96 -27.84
N ARG A 840 -40.58 -43.96 -28.16
CA ARG A 840 -40.95 -45.07 -29.06
C ARG A 840 -42.15 -45.88 -28.57
N SER A 841 -42.40 -45.95 -27.26
CA SER A 841 -43.49 -46.74 -26.67
C SER A 841 -44.88 -46.07 -26.71
N GLN A 842 -44.97 -44.79 -27.10
CA GLN A 842 -46.21 -44.00 -27.03
C GLN A 842 -47.17 -44.18 -28.23
N ILE A 843 -46.80 -44.90 -29.28
CA ILE A 843 -47.67 -45.12 -30.45
C ILE A 843 -48.77 -46.11 -30.07
N LYS A 844 -50.01 -45.62 -29.95
CA LYS A 844 -51.17 -46.41 -29.50
C LYS A 844 -51.68 -47.29 -30.65
N PRO A 845 -51.57 -48.64 -30.60
CA PRO A 845 -51.99 -49.50 -31.70
C PRO A 845 -53.47 -49.33 -32.08
N HIS A 846 -54.32 -49.03 -31.10
CA HIS A 846 -55.76 -48.83 -31.29
C HIS A 846 -56.10 -47.62 -32.18
N PHE A 847 -55.28 -46.55 -32.20
CA PHE A 847 -55.50 -45.43 -33.11
C PHE A 847 -55.31 -45.86 -34.56
N LEU A 848 -54.26 -46.62 -34.85
CA LEU A 848 -53.98 -47.15 -36.18
C LEU A 848 -55.09 -48.06 -36.68
N TYR A 849 -55.57 -48.97 -35.82
CA TYR A 849 -56.71 -49.83 -36.16
C TYR A 849 -57.98 -49.03 -36.46
N ASN A 850 -58.26 -47.98 -35.68
CA ASN A 850 -59.42 -47.12 -35.93
C ASN A 850 -59.31 -46.35 -37.24
N ALA A 851 -58.14 -45.77 -37.52
CA ALA A 851 -57.90 -45.04 -38.76
C ALA A 851 -58.09 -45.95 -39.98
N LEU A 852 -57.52 -47.17 -39.93
CA LEU A 852 -57.70 -48.18 -40.98
C LEU A 852 -59.16 -48.61 -41.14
N ASN A 853 -59.91 -48.75 -40.05
CA ASN A 853 -61.34 -49.07 -40.11
C ASN A 853 -62.16 -47.92 -40.73
N SER A 854 -61.85 -46.67 -40.40
CA SER A 854 -62.47 -45.49 -41.02
C SER A 854 -62.15 -45.42 -42.52
N ILE A 855 -60.91 -45.67 -42.93
CA ILE A 855 -60.53 -45.77 -44.35
C ILE A 855 -61.33 -46.89 -45.04
N ALA A 856 -61.37 -48.08 -44.43
CA ALA A 856 -62.08 -49.23 -44.99
C ALA A 856 -63.59 -48.98 -45.17
N ALA A 857 -64.22 -48.24 -44.25
CA ALA A 857 -65.62 -47.84 -44.36
C ALA A 857 -65.83 -46.85 -45.52
N LEU A 858 -64.92 -45.88 -45.71
CA LEU A 858 -65.02 -44.88 -46.77
C LEU A 858 -64.65 -45.41 -48.16
N CYS A 859 -63.87 -46.50 -48.25
CA CYS A 859 -63.40 -47.05 -49.54
C CYS A 859 -64.53 -47.43 -50.51
N THR A 860 -65.73 -47.75 -50.01
CA THR A 860 -66.87 -48.18 -50.85
C THR A 860 -67.72 -46.98 -51.29
N ASP A 861 -68.00 -46.06 -50.37
CA ASP A 861 -68.97 -44.98 -50.57
C ASP A 861 -68.33 -43.66 -51.03
N GLU A 862 -67.11 -43.36 -50.56
CA GLU A 862 -66.42 -42.08 -50.79
C GLU A 862 -64.90 -42.30 -51.06
N PRO A 863 -64.53 -42.87 -52.22
CA PRO A 863 -63.16 -43.34 -52.48
C PRO A 863 -62.11 -42.22 -52.51
N GLN A 864 -62.47 -41.00 -52.91
CA GLN A 864 -61.57 -39.85 -52.87
C GLN A 864 -61.22 -39.43 -51.43
N GLN A 865 -62.19 -39.46 -50.51
CA GLN A 865 -61.91 -39.20 -49.10
C GLN A 865 -61.10 -40.32 -48.46
N ALA A 866 -61.33 -41.58 -48.86
CA ALA A 866 -60.51 -42.71 -48.40
C ALA A 866 -59.04 -42.58 -48.85
N GLU A 867 -58.80 -42.12 -50.09
CA GLU A 867 -57.45 -41.85 -50.60
C GLU A 867 -56.76 -40.72 -49.79
N GLU A 868 -57.45 -39.60 -49.58
CA GLU A 868 -56.94 -38.48 -48.80
C GLU A 868 -56.63 -38.88 -47.35
N LEU A 869 -57.53 -39.62 -46.71
CA LEU A 869 -57.34 -40.14 -45.36
C LEU A 869 -56.17 -41.13 -45.26
N THR A 870 -55.93 -41.91 -46.32
CA THR A 870 -54.77 -42.81 -46.40
C THR A 870 -53.45 -42.03 -46.50
N LEU A 871 -53.42 -40.95 -47.29
CA LEU A 871 -52.27 -40.05 -47.37
C LEU A 871 -51.99 -39.36 -46.02
N GLN A 872 -53.04 -38.89 -45.35
CA GLN A 872 -52.93 -38.30 -44.01
C GLN A 872 -52.41 -39.30 -42.97
N LEU A 873 -52.90 -40.55 -43.00
CA LEU A 873 -52.37 -41.62 -42.13
C LEU A 873 -50.90 -41.91 -42.44
N SER A 874 -50.51 -41.97 -43.72
CA SER A 874 -49.11 -42.14 -44.12
C SER A 874 -48.21 -40.99 -43.64
N GLN A 875 -48.68 -39.75 -43.73
CA GLN A 875 -47.97 -38.57 -43.24
C GLN A 875 -47.82 -38.59 -41.71
N TYR A 876 -48.89 -38.90 -40.98
CA TYR A 876 -48.87 -39.07 -39.53
C TYR A 876 -47.88 -40.17 -39.10
N LEU A 877 -47.91 -41.33 -39.77
CA LEU A 877 -46.99 -42.42 -39.48
C LEU A 877 -45.54 -42.02 -39.76
N ARG A 878 -45.27 -41.37 -40.88
CA ARG A 878 -43.91 -40.94 -41.22
C ARG A 878 -43.35 -39.98 -40.18
N GLY A 879 -44.11 -38.97 -39.77
CA GLY A 879 -43.63 -38.01 -38.77
C GLY A 879 -43.57 -38.58 -37.35
N SER A 880 -44.46 -39.50 -36.97
CA SER A 880 -44.41 -40.18 -35.66
C SER A 880 -43.31 -41.26 -35.56
N PHE A 881 -42.84 -41.80 -36.70
CA PHE A 881 -41.80 -42.82 -36.78
C PHE A 881 -40.42 -42.30 -37.25
N ASP A 882 -40.23 -41.00 -37.54
CA ASP A 882 -38.92 -40.45 -37.92
C ASP A 882 -37.99 -40.27 -36.72
N PHE A 883 -37.47 -41.39 -36.23
CA PHE A 883 -36.74 -41.49 -34.97
C PHE A 883 -35.37 -40.80 -34.96
N LYS A 884 -34.86 -40.34 -36.10
CA LYS A 884 -33.59 -39.59 -36.15
C LYS A 884 -33.73 -38.17 -35.60
N GLN A 885 -34.95 -37.62 -35.57
CA GLN A 885 -35.20 -36.25 -35.07
C GLN A 885 -35.51 -36.16 -33.58
N LEU A 886 -35.74 -37.27 -32.86
CA LEU A 886 -36.12 -37.24 -31.44
C LEU A 886 -35.05 -36.64 -30.51
N GLY A 887 -33.78 -36.65 -30.93
CA GLY A 887 -32.67 -36.01 -30.22
C GLY A 887 -32.39 -34.55 -30.62
N SER A 888 -33.17 -33.97 -31.52
CA SER A 888 -32.94 -32.61 -32.07
C SER A 888 -34.22 -31.75 -32.05
N PRO A 889 -34.13 -30.42 -31.97
CA PRO A 889 -35.31 -29.55 -32.02
C PRO A 889 -36.04 -29.67 -33.37
N THR A 890 -37.37 -29.88 -33.36
CA THR A 890 -38.25 -29.81 -34.55
C THR A 890 -38.77 -28.39 -34.75
N THR A 891 -39.43 -28.07 -35.88
CA THR A 891 -40.10 -26.77 -36.05
C THR A 891 -41.55 -26.82 -35.60
N VAL A 892 -42.11 -25.70 -35.15
CA VAL A 892 -43.55 -25.58 -34.82
C VAL A 892 -44.40 -26.00 -36.04
N LYS A 893 -43.96 -25.63 -37.24
CA LYS A 893 -44.58 -26.04 -38.51
C LYS A 893 -44.73 -27.56 -38.61
N HIS A 894 -43.63 -28.30 -38.39
CA HIS A 894 -43.64 -29.75 -38.54
C HIS A 894 -44.50 -30.44 -37.47
N GLU A 895 -44.47 -29.91 -36.25
CA GLU A 895 -45.32 -30.39 -35.16
C GLU A 895 -46.82 -30.13 -35.44
N LEU A 896 -47.16 -29.00 -36.05
CA LEU A 896 -48.53 -28.70 -36.50
C LEU A 896 -48.97 -29.61 -37.65
N GLU A 897 -48.11 -29.92 -38.62
CA GLU A 897 -48.44 -30.86 -39.70
C GLU A 897 -48.84 -32.24 -39.15
N LEU A 898 -48.16 -32.70 -38.08
CA LEU A 898 -48.51 -33.93 -37.37
C LEU A 898 -49.86 -33.84 -36.66
N VAL A 899 -50.12 -32.72 -35.99
CA VAL A 899 -51.40 -32.43 -35.32
C VAL A 899 -52.55 -32.38 -36.33
N GLU A 900 -52.37 -31.72 -37.47
CA GLU A 900 -53.35 -31.59 -38.54
C GLU A 900 -53.70 -32.94 -39.16
N ALA A 901 -52.68 -33.79 -39.41
CA ALA A 901 -52.89 -35.14 -39.89
C ALA A 901 -53.69 -35.99 -38.87
N TYR A 902 -53.34 -35.91 -37.58
CA TYR A 902 -54.07 -36.60 -36.51
C TYR A 902 -55.54 -36.13 -36.41
N ILE A 903 -55.77 -34.82 -36.44
CA ILE A 903 -57.12 -34.25 -36.33
C ILE A 903 -57.97 -34.63 -37.53
N SER A 904 -57.41 -34.62 -38.74
CA SER A 904 -58.16 -34.99 -39.95
C SER A 904 -58.60 -36.45 -39.88
N ILE A 905 -57.75 -37.34 -39.33
CA ILE A 905 -58.09 -38.74 -39.09
C ILE A 905 -59.23 -38.89 -38.07
N GLU A 906 -59.18 -38.19 -36.93
CA GLU A 906 -60.25 -38.27 -35.93
C GLU A 906 -61.54 -37.55 -36.40
N LYS A 907 -61.46 -36.50 -37.23
CA LYS A 907 -62.62 -35.85 -37.84
C LYS A 907 -63.37 -36.78 -38.80
N ALA A 908 -62.66 -37.54 -39.63
CA ALA A 908 -63.27 -38.54 -40.50
C ALA A 908 -64.04 -39.61 -39.69
N ARG A 909 -63.60 -39.89 -38.45
CA ARG A 909 -64.24 -40.85 -37.56
C ARG A 909 -65.43 -40.29 -36.80
N PHE A 910 -65.33 -39.07 -36.28
CA PHE A 910 -66.34 -38.47 -35.40
C PHE A 910 -67.30 -37.51 -36.10
N GLY A 911 -67.03 -37.15 -37.36
CA GLY A 911 -67.82 -36.22 -38.15
C GLY A 911 -67.98 -34.86 -37.46
N ASP A 912 -69.18 -34.30 -37.53
CA ASP A 912 -69.50 -32.98 -36.96
C ASP A 912 -69.37 -32.88 -35.42
N ARG A 913 -69.13 -34.00 -34.73
CA ARG A 913 -68.90 -34.03 -33.28
C ARG A 913 -67.53 -33.48 -32.88
N LEU A 914 -66.59 -33.33 -33.82
CA LEU A 914 -65.28 -32.74 -33.57
C LEU A 914 -65.08 -31.46 -34.37
N ARG A 915 -65.16 -30.32 -33.70
CA ARG A 915 -64.77 -29.02 -34.29
C ARG A 915 -63.37 -28.65 -33.80
N VAL A 916 -62.56 -28.09 -34.69
CA VAL A 916 -61.22 -27.64 -34.34
C VAL A 916 -61.00 -26.25 -34.91
N GLU A 917 -60.57 -25.32 -34.06
CA GLU A 917 -60.24 -23.94 -34.40
C GLU A 917 -58.75 -23.68 -34.22
N TYR A 918 -58.15 -22.98 -35.20
CA TYR A 918 -56.74 -22.58 -35.16
C TYR A 918 -56.62 -21.07 -35.03
N ASP A 919 -55.84 -20.61 -34.05
CA ASP A 919 -55.57 -19.20 -33.75
C ASP A 919 -54.04 -19.00 -33.69
N VAL A 920 -53.41 -18.95 -34.87
CA VAL A 920 -51.94 -19.01 -35.06
C VAL A 920 -51.44 -17.68 -35.66
N ASP A 921 -50.65 -16.94 -34.89
CA ASP A 921 -50.10 -15.61 -35.23
C ASP A 921 -48.58 -15.53 -34.96
N ALA A 922 -47.89 -16.68 -34.92
CA ALA A 922 -46.46 -16.78 -34.64
C ALA A 922 -45.66 -17.34 -35.83
N ASN A 923 -44.35 -17.07 -35.88
CA ASN A 923 -43.46 -17.66 -36.88
C ASN A 923 -43.34 -19.19 -36.64
N LEU A 924 -43.68 -19.97 -37.67
CA LEU A 924 -43.75 -21.43 -37.60
C LEU A 924 -42.40 -22.13 -37.77
N ASP A 925 -41.35 -21.43 -38.23
CA ASP A 925 -40.01 -22.01 -38.39
C ASP A 925 -39.22 -22.11 -37.08
N ILE A 926 -39.84 -21.65 -35.98
CA ILE A 926 -39.22 -21.66 -34.65
C ILE A 926 -39.04 -23.09 -34.15
N ARG A 927 -37.89 -23.34 -33.55
CA ARG A 927 -37.48 -24.67 -33.10
C ARG A 927 -38.02 -24.97 -31.70
N ILE A 928 -38.76 -26.06 -31.56
CA ILE A 928 -39.31 -26.58 -30.31
C ILE A 928 -38.89 -28.05 -30.12
N PRO A 929 -38.89 -28.57 -28.88
CA PRO A 929 -38.71 -29.99 -28.66
C PRO A 929 -39.85 -30.76 -29.34
N PRO A 930 -39.56 -31.88 -30.03
CA PRO A 930 -40.58 -32.68 -30.72
C PRO A 930 -41.60 -33.29 -29.76
N LEU A 931 -42.82 -33.55 -30.21
CA LEU A 931 -43.90 -34.22 -29.45
C LEU A 931 -44.37 -33.43 -28.21
N ILE A 932 -44.49 -32.11 -28.32
CA ILE A 932 -45.11 -31.26 -27.29
C ILE A 932 -46.58 -30.98 -27.61
N LEU A 933 -46.91 -30.56 -28.84
CA LEU A 933 -48.27 -30.11 -29.16
C LEU A 933 -49.20 -31.29 -29.42
N GLN A 934 -48.70 -32.30 -30.14
CA GLN A 934 -49.50 -33.47 -30.51
C GLN A 934 -50.16 -34.13 -29.28
N PRO A 935 -49.45 -34.51 -28.21
CA PRO A 935 -50.08 -35.19 -27.09
C PRO A 935 -51.10 -34.33 -26.33
N LEU A 936 -50.93 -33.00 -26.34
CA LEU A 936 -51.90 -32.07 -25.73
C LEU A 936 -53.22 -32.08 -26.50
N VAL A 937 -53.14 -32.04 -27.83
CA VAL A 937 -54.32 -32.12 -28.71
C VAL A 937 -54.98 -33.50 -28.64
N GLU A 938 -54.18 -34.58 -28.62
CA GLU A 938 -54.72 -35.93 -28.42
C GLU A 938 -55.52 -36.05 -27.12
N ASN A 939 -55.01 -35.48 -26.02
CA ASN A 939 -55.69 -35.49 -24.74
C ASN A 939 -56.96 -34.64 -24.76
N ALA A 940 -56.92 -33.43 -25.35
CA ALA A 940 -58.08 -32.55 -25.49
C ALA A 940 -59.22 -33.23 -26.27
N ILE A 941 -58.90 -33.93 -27.37
CA ILE A 941 -59.89 -34.64 -28.18
C ILE A 941 -60.40 -35.88 -27.43
N ARG A 942 -59.50 -36.76 -26.99
CA ARG A 942 -59.89 -38.09 -26.47
C ARG A 942 -60.48 -38.04 -25.08
N HIS A 943 -59.85 -37.29 -24.18
CA HIS A 943 -60.22 -37.24 -22.77
C HIS A 943 -61.08 -36.02 -22.44
N GLY A 944 -61.01 -34.93 -23.22
CA GLY A 944 -61.90 -33.78 -23.10
C GLY A 944 -63.21 -33.99 -23.86
N VAL A 945 -63.18 -33.73 -25.16
CA VAL A 945 -64.38 -33.63 -26.02
C VAL A 945 -65.09 -34.98 -26.19
N MET A 946 -64.35 -36.05 -26.49
CA MET A 946 -64.93 -37.35 -26.83
C MET A 946 -65.36 -38.18 -25.62
N SER A 947 -65.13 -37.68 -24.40
CA SER A 947 -65.69 -38.26 -23.18
C SER A 947 -67.21 -38.03 -23.07
N GLY A 948 -67.76 -37.05 -23.80
CA GLY A 948 -69.19 -36.72 -23.83
C GLY A 948 -69.91 -37.16 -25.12
N LEU A 949 -71.23 -37.36 -25.05
CA LEU A 949 -72.06 -37.79 -26.19
C LEU A 949 -72.26 -36.69 -27.25
N GLN A 950 -72.21 -35.41 -26.88
CA GLN A 950 -72.56 -34.29 -27.76
C GLN A 950 -71.42 -33.84 -28.69
N GLY A 951 -70.18 -34.29 -28.49
CA GLY A 951 -69.03 -33.72 -29.19
C GLY A 951 -68.67 -32.34 -28.63
N GLY A 952 -67.82 -31.60 -29.35
CA GLY A 952 -67.29 -30.32 -28.88
C GLY A 952 -66.16 -29.77 -29.75
N THR A 953 -65.55 -28.69 -29.27
CA THR A 953 -64.58 -27.85 -29.97
C THR A 953 -63.22 -27.90 -29.27
N VAL A 954 -62.16 -28.16 -30.03
CA VAL A 954 -60.78 -28.00 -29.58
C VAL A 954 -60.15 -26.78 -30.26
N LYS A 955 -59.68 -25.81 -29.49
CA LYS A 955 -59.00 -24.62 -29.99
C LYS A 955 -57.50 -24.72 -29.75
N ILE A 956 -56.71 -24.54 -30.81
CA ILE A 956 -55.25 -24.55 -30.78
C ILE A 956 -54.76 -23.13 -31.05
N SER A 957 -54.07 -22.52 -30.08
CA SER A 957 -53.58 -21.14 -30.15
C SER A 957 -52.06 -21.07 -30.04
N ILE A 958 -51.42 -20.35 -30.97
CA ILE A 958 -49.97 -20.11 -30.96
C ILE A 958 -49.73 -18.63 -31.28
N LYS A 959 -49.36 -17.83 -30.27
CA LYS A 959 -49.28 -16.36 -30.40
C LYS A 959 -47.90 -15.83 -30.02
N ALA A 960 -47.38 -14.92 -30.83
CA ALA A 960 -46.20 -14.13 -30.46
C ALA A 960 -46.62 -12.97 -29.55
N ASN A 961 -46.00 -12.87 -28.37
CA ASN A 961 -46.20 -11.76 -27.44
C ASN A 961 -45.16 -10.67 -27.67
N THR A 962 -45.47 -9.44 -27.24
CA THR A 962 -44.59 -8.25 -27.35
C THR A 962 -43.24 -8.41 -26.65
N ASP A 963 -43.12 -9.34 -25.71
CA ASP A 963 -41.92 -9.57 -24.89
C ASP A 963 -40.98 -10.66 -25.46
N ALA A 964 -40.98 -10.87 -26.79
CA ALA A 964 -40.20 -11.92 -27.46
C ALA A 964 -40.44 -13.33 -26.88
N ARG A 965 -41.71 -13.66 -26.62
CA ARG A 965 -42.17 -14.98 -26.16
C ARG A 965 -43.27 -15.51 -27.05
N ILE A 966 -43.36 -16.83 -27.18
CA ILE A 966 -44.46 -17.50 -27.87
C ILE A 966 -45.28 -18.25 -26.84
N SER A 967 -46.57 -17.94 -26.81
CA SER A 967 -47.54 -18.62 -25.96
C SER A 967 -48.28 -19.68 -26.77
N PHE A 968 -48.25 -20.90 -26.26
CA PHE A 968 -48.98 -22.05 -26.81
C PHE A 968 -50.14 -22.38 -25.86
N ALA A 969 -51.32 -22.62 -26.41
CA ALA A 969 -52.48 -23.07 -25.65
C ALA A 969 -53.34 -24.05 -26.46
N VAL A 970 -53.78 -25.12 -25.80
CA VAL A 970 -54.78 -26.08 -26.32
C VAL A 970 -55.96 -26.05 -25.36
N GLU A 971 -57.14 -25.72 -25.88
CA GLU A 971 -58.38 -25.57 -25.13
C GLU A 971 -59.44 -26.55 -25.65
N ASP A 972 -60.14 -27.26 -24.77
CA ASP A 972 -61.34 -28.03 -25.09
C ASP A 972 -62.54 -27.54 -24.27
N ASP A 973 -63.74 -27.64 -24.85
CA ASP A 973 -65.03 -27.39 -24.20
C ASP A 973 -65.67 -28.68 -23.63
N GLY A 974 -64.85 -29.70 -23.36
CA GLY A 974 -65.27 -31.03 -22.97
C GLY A 974 -65.61 -31.18 -21.49
N CYS A 975 -65.41 -32.38 -20.94
CA CYS A 975 -65.86 -32.71 -19.58
C CYS A 975 -65.08 -31.99 -18.46
N GLY A 976 -63.94 -31.36 -18.74
CA GLY A 976 -63.08 -30.76 -17.72
C GLY A 976 -62.55 -31.75 -16.68
N MET A 977 -61.93 -31.23 -15.62
CA MET A 977 -61.30 -32.00 -14.55
C MET A 977 -61.52 -31.33 -13.19
N SER A 978 -61.67 -32.15 -12.14
CA SER A 978 -61.76 -31.67 -10.76
C SER A 978 -60.40 -31.14 -10.25
N GLU A 979 -60.43 -30.26 -9.25
CA GLU A 979 -59.22 -29.69 -8.66
C GLU A 979 -58.28 -30.76 -8.07
N ALA A 980 -58.83 -31.82 -7.47
CA ALA A 980 -58.05 -32.95 -6.95
C ALA A 980 -57.29 -33.68 -8.07
N LYS A 981 -57.94 -33.91 -9.21
CA LYS A 981 -57.32 -34.56 -10.38
C LYS A 981 -56.26 -33.67 -11.02
N ARG A 982 -56.48 -32.36 -11.07
CA ARG A 982 -55.51 -31.35 -11.57
C ARG A 982 -54.22 -31.33 -10.73
N VAL A 983 -54.34 -31.37 -9.40
CA VAL A 983 -53.18 -31.40 -8.50
C VAL A 983 -52.45 -32.75 -8.59
N GLN A 984 -53.17 -33.85 -8.76
CA GLN A 984 -52.57 -35.18 -8.91
C GLN A 984 -51.75 -35.33 -10.19
N LEU A 985 -52.24 -34.79 -11.32
CA LEU A 985 -51.55 -34.85 -12.63
C LEU A 985 -50.20 -34.10 -12.68
N LEU A 986 -49.92 -33.26 -11.68
CA LEU A 986 -48.65 -32.52 -11.57
C LEU A 986 -47.72 -33.08 -10.48
N LYS A 987 -48.12 -34.13 -9.76
CA LYS A 987 -47.28 -34.82 -8.75
C LYS A 987 -46.59 -36.06 -9.34
N PRO A 988 -45.37 -36.38 -8.90
CA PRO A 988 -44.69 -37.63 -9.27
C PRO A 988 -45.36 -38.79 -8.53
N ASP A 989 -46.14 -39.61 -9.22
CA ASP A 989 -46.75 -40.81 -8.61
C ASP A 989 -46.41 -42.04 -9.45
N VAL A 990 -45.84 -43.05 -8.79
CA VAL A 990 -45.15 -44.21 -9.39
C VAL A 990 -46.15 -45.26 -9.93
N GLU A 991 -47.44 -45.14 -9.62
CA GLU A 991 -48.45 -46.17 -9.95
C GLU A 991 -49.46 -45.80 -11.04
N MET A 992 -49.39 -44.63 -11.67
CA MET A 992 -50.34 -44.24 -12.73
C MET A 992 -49.83 -44.47 -14.16
N LYS A 993 -50.59 -45.26 -14.94
CA LYS A 993 -50.37 -45.58 -16.36
C LYS A 993 -50.58 -44.42 -17.36
N GLY A 994 -50.62 -43.17 -16.90
CA GLY A 994 -50.90 -42.00 -17.75
C GLY A 994 -49.89 -40.88 -17.53
N VAL A 995 -48.79 -40.88 -18.28
CA VAL A 995 -47.58 -40.09 -18.01
C VAL A 995 -47.43 -38.84 -18.92
N GLY A 996 -48.45 -38.50 -19.71
CA GLY A 996 -48.34 -37.51 -20.79
C GLY A 996 -48.06 -36.07 -20.34
N LEU A 997 -48.95 -35.48 -19.53
CA LEU A 997 -48.86 -34.05 -19.17
C LEU A 997 -47.72 -33.74 -18.20
N TRP A 998 -47.45 -34.61 -17.23
CA TRP A 998 -46.36 -34.41 -16.27
C TRP A 998 -45.00 -34.41 -16.98
N ASN A 999 -44.76 -35.37 -17.89
CA ASN A 999 -43.51 -35.44 -18.65
C ASN A 999 -43.30 -34.22 -19.54
N ILE A 1000 -44.34 -33.76 -20.25
CA ILE A 1000 -44.25 -32.54 -21.06
C ILE A 1000 -43.93 -31.33 -20.16
N SER A 1001 -44.56 -31.25 -18.98
CA SER A 1001 -44.29 -30.18 -18.00
C SER A 1001 -42.85 -30.21 -17.50
N GLN A 1002 -42.30 -31.39 -17.18
CA GLN A 1002 -40.90 -31.52 -16.75
C GLN A 1002 -39.94 -31.17 -17.87
N ARG A 1003 -40.21 -31.59 -19.12
CA ARG A 1003 -39.36 -31.29 -20.26
C ARG A 1003 -39.30 -29.79 -20.57
N ILE A 1004 -40.44 -29.11 -20.55
CA ILE A 1004 -40.49 -27.64 -20.69
C ILE A 1004 -39.78 -26.97 -19.50
N LYS A 1005 -39.90 -27.52 -18.29
CA LYS A 1005 -39.24 -26.98 -17.09
C LYS A 1005 -37.73 -27.12 -17.14
N LEU A 1006 -37.23 -28.26 -17.60
CA LEU A 1006 -35.79 -28.53 -17.75
C LEU A 1006 -35.17 -27.67 -18.84
N LEU A 1007 -35.82 -27.55 -20.00
CA LEU A 1007 -35.27 -26.85 -21.15
C LEU A 1007 -35.46 -25.33 -21.09
N TYR A 1008 -36.56 -24.85 -20.50
CA TYR A 1008 -36.96 -23.44 -20.56
C TYR A 1008 -37.28 -22.82 -19.19
N GLY A 1009 -37.15 -23.57 -18.10
CA GLY A 1009 -37.43 -23.07 -16.74
C GLY A 1009 -38.91 -22.79 -16.45
N LYS A 1010 -39.85 -23.23 -17.31
CA LYS A 1010 -41.30 -23.01 -17.20
C LYS A 1010 -42.06 -24.32 -17.12
N SER A 1011 -43.15 -24.38 -16.37
CA SER A 1011 -44.03 -25.55 -16.31
C SER A 1011 -45.31 -25.32 -17.10
N LEU A 1012 -45.99 -26.41 -17.49
CA LEU A 1012 -47.33 -26.33 -18.04
C LEU A 1012 -48.30 -25.70 -17.03
N ARG A 1013 -49.22 -24.88 -17.53
CA ARG A 1013 -50.35 -24.31 -16.78
C ARG A 1013 -51.63 -25.00 -17.24
N ILE A 1014 -52.38 -25.57 -16.30
CA ILE A 1014 -53.64 -26.28 -16.55
C ILE A 1014 -54.77 -25.54 -15.85
N GLU A 1015 -55.69 -24.99 -16.62
CA GLU A 1015 -56.94 -24.38 -16.16
C GLU A 1015 -58.07 -25.30 -16.59
N SER A 1016 -58.83 -25.86 -15.66
CA SER A 1016 -59.89 -26.83 -15.99
C SER A 1016 -61.03 -26.68 -15.00
N THR A 1017 -62.25 -26.74 -15.52
CA THR A 1017 -63.49 -26.67 -14.74
C THR A 1017 -64.38 -27.82 -15.18
N GLU A 1018 -64.81 -28.64 -14.22
CA GLU A 1018 -65.63 -29.82 -14.46
C GLU A 1018 -66.95 -29.44 -15.16
N GLY A 1019 -67.23 -30.09 -16.29
CA GLY A 1019 -68.40 -29.82 -17.16
C GLY A 1019 -68.29 -28.61 -18.08
N VAL A 1020 -67.17 -27.86 -18.07
CA VAL A 1020 -66.97 -26.67 -18.92
C VAL A 1020 -65.83 -26.86 -19.93
N GLY A 1021 -64.74 -27.52 -19.53
CA GLY A 1021 -63.60 -27.75 -20.41
C GLY A 1021 -62.24 -27.65 -19.74
N THR A 1022 -61.17 -27.82 -20.53
CA THR A 1022 -59.77 -27.72 -20.09
C THR A 1022 -58.95 -26.86 -21.03
N LYS A 1023 -58.15 -25.96 -20.47
CA LYS A 1023 -57.10 -25.20 -21.12
C LYS A 1023 -55.73 -25.61 -20.59
N VAL A 1024 -54.85 -26.05 -21.48
CA VAL A 1024 -53.44 -26.33 -21.17
C VAL A 1024 -52.57 -25.34 -21.94
N SER A 1025 -51.71 -24.59 -21.23
CA SER A 1025 -50.86 -23.56 -21.83
C SER A 1025 -49.42 -23.55 -21.32
N PHE A 1026 -48.50 -23.04 -22.13
CA PHE A 1026 -47.10 -22.81 -21.78
C PHE A 1026 -46.50 -21.68 -22.63
N ASP A 1027 -45.40 -21.08 -22.14
CA ASP A 1027 -44.66 -20.04 -22.87
C ASP A 1027 -43.23 -20.49 -23.13
N LEU A 1028 -42.75 -20.26 -24.34
CA LEU A 1028 -41.35 -20.44 -24.72
C LEU A 1028 -40.71 -19.08 -25.07
N PRO A 1029 -39.46 -18.82 -24.69
CA PRO A 1029 -38.73 -17.65 -25.18
C PRO A 1029 -38.46 -17.77 -26.68
N CYS A 1030 -38.54 -16.68 -27.43
CA CYS A 1030 -38.01 -16.63 -28.80
C CYS A 1030 -36.48 -16.74 -28.69
N ALA A 1031 -35.91 -17.86 -29.13
CA ALA A 1031 -34.46 -18.05 -29.23
C ALA A 1031 -33.90 -17.30 -30.44
#